data_AF-A0A345E6X3-F1
#
_entry.id   AF-A0A345E6X3-F1
#
_cell.length_a   1.000
_cell.length_b   1.000
_cell.length_c   1.000
_cell.angle_alpha   90.00
_cell.angle_beta   90.00
_cell.angle_gamma   90.00
#
_symmetry.space_group_name_H-M   'P 1'
#
loop_
_entity.id
_entity.type
_entity.pdbx_description
1 polymer ?
#
loop_
_entity_poly.entity_id
_entity_poly.type
_entity_poly.pdbx_seq_one_letter_code
_entity_poly.pdbx_strand_id
1 'polypeptide(L)'
;MSKGRGDKAAEIRRLMATEGPAIEENTKGFNRKRREAIEGLENYEELRDRAREIKEDAIDRLPELLDELRTAVEDNGGQMYIADDAADANRYIRDVAADKDAERVVKSKSMTTEELEVNDALAEDGVDVVETDLGEWVVQLADETPSHLIAPAIHRSQESIAELFKEVFDPADPPETASELTSFAREKLGERIRDADVGMTGANFVTADSGTMAIVTSEGNARKCAVTPDTHVAVTGVEKVIPSTDELSPFLELLARSGTGQDLTAYVSLLTPPVDTPTVDFDDDETPLSERDSDREFHLVLIDNGRMAMREDDQLRETLYCIRCGQCSNSCANFQHVGGHAFGGETYSGGIGTGWEAGIEGLDTAAEFNDFCTGCSRCVNGCPTKIDIPWINTVVRDRVNRGKEPDGYDFLVEGLTPDEEPGGLDLDKRLFGNFETLAKLGSATAPVSNWVAKTGPARWALERVAGVDARRDLPEFQRETLVDWFENRVTAVSDPTREVVLYPDVYTNHVQVERGKAAVRTLEALGVSVRVPDVRSSGRAPLSQGMIATAEEHAHDVYGRLAEHIDAGRDVVVIEPSDLAMFDREYEKFLPEASVERLQEHSYEIMEYVYGLLENGADADTLRGGDGDGVAYHAHCQQRTLGLEAHTVAVLEDLGYDVLTSDVECCGMAGSFGYKDTYYELSMDVGDDLAEQFSTTEARDRTVVASGTSCLEQLDALLSRPSTHPVELIAP
;
A
#
# COMPACT_ATOMS: atom_id res chain seq x y z
N MET A 1 5.13 14.23 -20.09
CA MET A 1 4.10 15.30 -20.19
C MET A 1 2.92 14.81 -19.39
N SER A 2 2.60 15.43 -18.25
CA SER A 2 1.49 14.99 -17.39
C SER A 2 0.19 14.89 -18.19
N LYS A 3 -0.41 13.68 -18.23
CA LYS A 3 -1.74 13.45 -18.81
C LYS A 3 -2.75 14.34 -18.08
N GLY A 4 -3.65 15.00 -18.82
CA GLY A 4 -4.70 15.80 -18.18
C GLY A 4 -5.60 14.92 -17.31
N ARG A 5 -6.25 15.50 -16.28
CA ARG A 5 -7.18 14.78 -15.38
C ARG A 5 -8.17 13.86 -16.11
N GLY A 6 -8.75 14.36 -17.20
CA GLY A 6 -9.70 13.59 -18.02
C GLY A 6 -9.07 12.40 -18.76
N ASP A 7 -7.81 12.53 -19.21
CA ASP A 7 -7.08 11.44 -19.88
C ASP A 7 -6.73 10.35 -18.86
N LYS A 8 -6.27 10.75 -17.67
CA LYS A 8 -5.99 9.82 -16.55
C LYS A 8 -7.24 9.07 -16.11
N ALA A 9 -8.37 9.77 -15.96
CA ALA A 9 -9.66 9.13 -15.66
C ALA A 9 -10.08 8.13 -16.76
N ALA A 10 -9.88 8.47 -18.03
CA ALA A 10 -10.19 7.56 -19.15
C ALA A 10 -9.30 6.31 -19.16
N GLU A 11 -8.01 6.47 -18.83
CA GLU A 11 -7.06 5.36 -18.73
C GLU A 11 -7.38 4.42 -17.57
N ILE A 12 -7.69 4.95 -16.38
CA ILE A 12 -8.13 4.16 -15.22
C ILE A 12 -9.34 3.30 -15.60
N ARG A 13 -10.34 3.89 -16.27
CA ARG A 13 -11.52 3.15 -16.74
C ARG A 13 -11.21 2.05 -17.74
N ARG A 14 -10.28 2.32 -18.66
CA ARG A 14 -9.82 1.31 -19.61
C ARG A 14 -9.20 0.13 -18.86
N LEU A 15 -8.26 0.40 -17.95
CA LEU A 15 -7.51 -0.61 -17.20
C LEU A 15 -8.43 -1.43 -16.28
N MET A 16 -9.34 -0.79 -15.53
CA MET A 16 -10.33 -1.52 -14.72
C MET A 16 -11.18 -2.45 -15.60
N ALA A 17 -11.59 -2.01 -16.79
CA ALA A 17 -12.40 -2.83 -17.67
C ALA A 17 -11.62 -3.97 -18.36
N THR A 18 -10.33 -3.79 -18.67
CA THR A 18 -9.54 -4.75 -19.44
C THR A 18 -8.70 -5.69 -18.59
N GLU A 19 -8.19 -5.21 -17.46
CA GLU A 19 -7.21 -5.91 -16.61
C GLU A 19 -7.75 -6.17 -15.20
N GLY A 20 -8.63 -5.27 -14.70
CA GLY A 20 -9.17 -5.29 -13.34
C GLY A 20 -9.65 -6.65 -12.86
N PRO A 21 -10.54 -7.37 -13.58
CA PRO A 21 -11.06 -8.65 -13.12
C PRO A 21 -9.97 -9.70 -12.83
N ALA A 22 -8.95 -9.79 -13.70
CA ALA A 22 -7.85 -10.74 -13.53
C ALA A 22 -6.96 -10.36 -12.34
N ILE A 23 -6.66 -9.05 -12.20
CA ILE A 23 -5.88 -8.53 -11.07
C ILE A 23 -6.62 -8.79 -9.76
N GLU A 24 -7.90 -8.45 -9.70
CA GLU A 24 -8.73 -8.55 -8.51
C GLU A 24 -8.83 -10.00 -8.02
N GLU A 25 -9.15 -10.94 -8.92
CA GLU A 25 -9.23 -12.36 -8.61
C GLU A 25 -7.92 -12.88 -8.01
N ASN A 26 -6.79 -12.60 -8.67
CA ASN A 26 -5.48 -13.11 -8.27
C ASN A 26 -5.00 -12.47 -6.96
N THR A 27 -5.10 -11.14 -6.83
CA THR A 27 -4.63 -10.42 -5.62
C THR A 27 -5.49 -10.72 -4.39
N LYS A 28 -6.82 -10.79 -4.52
CA LYS A 28 -7.71 -11.27 -3.43
C LYS A 28 -7.40 -12.73 -3.09
N GLY A 29 -7.13 -13.56 -4.10
CA GLY A 29 -6.70 -14.95 -3.93
C GLY A 29 -5.42 -15.09 -3.13
N PHE A 30 -4.38 -14.32 -3.46
CA PHE A 30 -3.11 -14.30 -2.72
C PHE A 30 -3.29 -13.82 -1.29
N ASN A 31 -4.05 -12.73 -1.09
CA ASN A 31 -4.25 -12.17 0.23
C ASN A 31 -5.05 -13.12 1.15
N ARG A 32 -6.04 -13.86 0.62
CA ARG A 32 -6.75 -14.91 1.36
C ARG A 32 -5.80 -16.03 1.79
N LYS A 33 -5.04 -16.60 0.85
CA LYS A 33 -4.06 -17.66 1.14
C LYS A 33 -3.00 -17.21 2.16
N ARG A 34 -2.58 -15.95 2.10
CA ARG A 34 -1.68 -15.36 3.10
C ARG A 34 -2.26 -15.43 4.50
N ARG A 35 -3.53 -15.03 4.70
CA ARG A 35 -4.16 -15.08 6.04
C ARG A 35 -4.12 -16.50 6.60
N GLU A 36 -4.52 -17.48 5.78
CA GLU A 36 -4.47 -18.91 6.13
C GLU A 36 -3.04 -19.39 6.47
N ALA A 37 -2.04 -18.98 5.69
CA ALA A 37 -0.65 -19.36 5.91
C ALA A 37 -0.04 -18.75 7.18
N ILE A 38 -0.46 -17.54 7.56
CA ILE A 38 0.03 -16.84 8.75
C ILE A 38 -0.62 -17.38 10.03
N GLU A 39 -1.91 -17.74 9.99
CA GLU A 39 -2.59 -18.37 11.13
C GLU A 39 -1.88 -19.64 11.61
N GLY A 40 -1.18 -20.34 10.71
CA GLY A 40 -0.38 -21.52 11.03
C GLY A 40 1.03 -21.25 11.57
N LEU A 41 1.48 -19.99 11.66
CA LEU A 41 2.86 -19.61 12.00
C LEU A 41 2.92 -18.91 13.37
N GLU A 42 3.16 -19.68 14.43
CA GLU A 42 3.11 -19.18 15.82
C GLU A 42 4.08 -18.02 16.10
N ASN A 43 5.25 -18.00 15.47
CA ASN A 43 6.29 -16.98 15.66
C ASN A 43 6.30 -15.90 14.55
N TYR A 44 5.15 -15.66 13.88
CA TYR A 44 5.07 -14.70 12.77
C TYR A 44 5.58 -13.30 13.13
N GLU A 45 5.13 -12.73 14.25
CA GLU A 45 5.55 -11.38 14.66
C GLU A 45 7.05 -11.31 15.02
N GLU A 46 7.58 -12.32 15.71
CA GLU A 46 9.02 -12.42 16.03
C GLU A 46 9.87 -12.48 14.75
N LEU A 47 9.42 -13.24 13.74
CA LEU A 47 10.09 -13.30 12.44
C LEU A 47 10.08 -11.93 11.74
N ARG A 48 8.98 -11.18 11.82
CA ARG A 48 8.88 -9.84 11.24
C ARG A 48 9.83 -8.85 11.92
N ASP A 49 9.89 -8.89 13.25
CA ASP A 49 10.84 -8.08 14.03
C ASP A 49 12.27 -8.43 13.64
N ARG A 50 12.61 -9.72 13.59
CA ARG A 50 13.94 -10.16 13.20
C ARG A 50 14.30 -9.76 11.77
N ALA A 51 13.37 -9.91 10.83
CA ALA A 51 13.58 -9.50 9.44
C ALA A 51 13.79 -7.98 9.32
N ARG A 52 13.06 -7.17 10.11
CA ARG A 52 13.24 -5.72 10.18
C ARG A 52 14.62 -5.36 10.75
N GLU A 53 14.99 -5.93 11.90
CA GLU A 53 16.31 -5.70 12.53
C GLU A 53 17.47 -6.00 11.58
N ILE A 54 17.41 -7.12 10.86
CA ILE A 54 18.46 -7.49 9.89
C ILE A 54 18.52 -6.47 8.76
N LYS A 55 17.38 -6.01 8.25
CA LYS A 55 17.35 -4.99 7.19
C LYS A 55 17.87 -3.65 7.67
N GLU A 56 17.53 -3.23 8.88
CA GLU A 56 18.05 -1.98 9.49
C GLU A 56 19.58 -2.06 9.64
N ASP A 57 20.11 -3.11 10.28
CA ASP A 57 21.57 -3.31 10.46
C ASP A 57 22.31 -3.39 9.11
N ALA A 58 21.76 -4.13 8.15
CA ALA A 58 22.37 -4.29 6.84
C ALA A 58 22.43 -2.98 6.05
N ILE A 59 21.37 -2.16 6.12
CA ILE A 59 21.36 -0.85 5.46
C ILE A 59 22.21 0.16 6.23
N ASP A 60 22.29 0.10 7.55
CA ASP A 60 23.23 0.91 8.35
C ASP A 60 24.69 0.65 7.96
N ARG A 61 25.08 -0.62 7.86
CA ARG A 61 26.46 -1.06 7.63
C ARG A 61 26.76 -1.38 6.16
N LEU A 62 25.92 -0.91 5.25
CA LEU A 62 25.98 -1.30 3.84
C LEU A 62 27.37 -1.10 3.20
N PRO A 63 28.08 0.04 3.40
CA PRO A 63 29.44 0.20 2.88
C PRO A 63 30.42 -0.89 3.36
N GLU A 64 30.40 -1.21 4.66
CA GLU A 64 31.27 -2.25 5.22
C GLU A 64 30.92 -3.64 4.67
N LEU A 65 29.62 -3.94 4.52
CA LEU A 65 29.16 -5.21 3.96
C LEU A 65 29.53 -5.36 2.48
N LEU A 66 29.56 -4.27 1.71
CA LEU A 66 29.99 -4.30 0.31
C LEU A 66 31.49 -4.61 0.18
N ASP A 67 32.33 -4.10 1.09
CA ASP A 67 33.76 -4.40 1.13
C ASP A 67 34.03 -5.87 1.52
N GLU A 68 33.28 -6.38 2.52
CA GLU A 68 33.34 -7.78 2.92
C GLU A 68 32.88 -8.71 1.79
N LEU A 69 31.75 -8.39 1.17
CA LEU A 69 31.21 -9.14 0.03
C LEU A 69 32.18 -9.19 -1.16
N ARG A 70 32.82 -8.06 -1.49
CA ARG A 70 33.85 -8.02 -2.55
C ARG A 70 34.96 -9.01 -2.28
N THR A 71 35.48 -9.01 -1.04
CA THR A 71 36.54 -9.93 -0.64
C THR A 71 36.09 -11.38 -0.79
N ALA A 72 34.89 -11.71 -0.31
CA ALA A 72 34.34 -13.07 -0.40
C ALA A 72 34.14 -13.54 -1.85
N VAL A 73 33.59 -12.68 -2.73
CA VAL A 73 33.38 -13.02 -4.15
C VAL A 73 34.71 -13.21 -4.88
N GLU A 74 35.69 -12.33 -4.65
CA GLU A 74 37.02 -12.42 -5.27
C GLU A 74 37.81 -13.65 -4.77
N ASP A 75 37.71 -13.99 -3.47
CA ASP A 75 38.33 -15.18 -2.88
C ASP A 75 37.74 -16.48 -3.44
N ASN A 76 36.45 -16.48 -3.82
CA ASN A 76 35.80 -17.59 -4.51
C ASN A 76 36.21 -17.68 -6.01
N GLY A 77 36.88 -16.66 -6.55
CA GLY A 77 37.27 -16.59 -7.97
C GLY A 77 36.24 -15.91 -8.87
N GLY A 78 35.24 -15.24 -8.30
CA GLY A 78 34.29 -14.40 -9.02
C GLY A 78 34.77 -12.96 -9.20
N GLN A 79 34.01 -12.17 -9.96
CA GLN A 79 34.23 -10.73 -10.14
C GLN A 79 33.07 -9.96 -9.54
N MET A 80 33.35 -8.86 -8.83
CA MET A 80 32.32 -7.97 -8.30
C MET A 80 32.47 -6.55 -8.88
N TYR A 81 31.41 -6.08 -9.54
CA TYR A 81 31.27 -4.73 -10.06
C TYR A 81 30.16 -3.99 -9.30
N ILE A 82 30.41 -2.76 -8.88
CA ILE A 82 29.37 -1.90 -8.30
C ILE A 82 29.14 -0.78 -9.32
N ALA A 83 27.93 -0.72 -9.86
CA ALA A 83 27.51 0.27 -10.82
C ALA A 83 26.87 1.47 -10.12
N ASP A 84 27.19 2.67 -10.60
CA ASP A 84 26.61 3.91 -10.08
C ASP A 84 25.14 4.09 -10.51
N ASP A 85 24.85 3.79 -11.79
CA ASP A 85 23.55 4.00 -12.43
C ASP A 85 23.27 2.95 -13.53
N ALA A 86 22.10 3.07 -14.18
CA ALA A 86 21.67 2.15 -15.23
C ALA A 86 22.64 2.09 -16.43
N ALA A 87 23.16 3.24 -16.87
CA ALA A 87 24.09 3.30 -17.98
C ALA A 87 25.43 2.63 -17.63
N ASP A 88 25.88 2.79 -16.38
CA ASP A 88 27.10 2.18 -15.87
C ASP A 88 27.01 0.65 -15.79
N ALA A 89 25.91 0.13 -15.25
CA ALA A 89 25.64 -1.31 -15.21
C ALA A 89 25.52 -1.92 -16.60
N ASN A 90 24.75 -1.28 -17.48
CA ASN A 90 24.55 -1.78 -18.86
C ASN A 90 25.86 -1.78 -19.65
N ARG A 91 26.74 -0.79 -19.46
CA ARG A 91 28.07 -0.81 -20.08
C ARG A 91 28.85 -2.06 -19.65
N TYR A 92 28.93 -2.33 -18.34
CA TYR A 92 29.65 -3.50 -17.83
C TYR A 92 29.04 -4.82 -18.34
N ILE A 93 27.72 -4.94 -18.32
CA ILE A 93 27.01 -6.13 -18.80
C ILE A 93 27.23 -6.36 -20.30
N ARG A 94 27.19 -5.30 -21.12
CA ARG A 94 27.49 -5.36 -22.56
C ARG A 94 28.95 -5.77 -22.80
N ASP A 95 29.89 -5.25 -22.03
CA ASP A 95 31.30 -5.64 -22.12
C ASP A 95 31.48 -7.14 -21.84
N VAL A 96 30.83 -7.68 -20.79
CA VAL A 96 30.86 -9.12 -20.49
C VAL A 96 30.25 -9.95 -21.61
N ALA A 97 29.09 -9.54 -22.15
CA ALA A 97 28.46 -10.25 -23.27
C ALA A 97 29.33 -10.23 -24.54
N ALA A 98 29.95 -9.09 -24.84
CA ALA A 98 30.86 -8.92 -25.98
C ALA A 98 32.13 -9.76 -25.84
N ASP A 99 32.72 -9.85 -24.65
CA ASP A 99 33.89 -10.69 -24.36
C ASP A 99 33.61 -12.19 -24.56
N LYS A 100 32.33 -12.59 -24.56
CA LYS A 100 31.87 -13.96 -24.85
C LYS A 100 31.41 -14.17 -26.28
N ASP A 101 31.48 -13.14 -27.13
CA ASP A 101 30.87 -13.16 -28.47
C ASP A 101 29.40 -13.66 -28.40
N ALA A 102 28.67 -13.28 -27.34
CA ALA A 102 27.37 -13.86 -27.03
C ALA A 102 26.32 -13.52 -28.10
N GLU A 103 25.69 -14.54 -28.68
CA GLU A 103 24.53 -14.38 -29.55
C GLU A 103 23.24 -14.41 -28.74
N ARG A 104 23.22 -15.13 -27.60
CA ARG A 104 22.06 -15.27 -26.73
C ARG A 104 22.39 -15.14 -25.24
N VAL A 105 21.57 -14.35 -24.56
CA VAL A 105 21.52 -14.26 -23.10
C VAL A 105 20.18 -14.80 -22.61
N VAL A 106 20.18 -15.72 -21.66
CA VAL A 106 18.96 -16.13 -20.97
C VAL A 106 18.94 -15.54 -19.58
N LYS A 107 17.83 -14.89 -19.20
CA LYS A 107 17.70 -14.28 -17.87
C LYS A 107 16.54 -14.86 -17.09
N SER A 108 16.71 -14.93 -15.77
CA SER A 108 15.59 -15.08 -14.86
C SER A 108 14.98 -13.73 -14.54
N LYS A 109 13.70 -13.72 -14.18
CA LYS A 109 13.00 -12.56 -13.63
C LYS A 109 13.82 -11.84 -12.55
N SER A 110 14.05 -10.55 -12.74
CA SER A 110 14.67 -9.67 -11.75
C SER A 110 14.16 -8.25 -11.93
N MET A 111 13.59 -7.66 -10.87
CA MET A 111 13.19 -6.24 -10.94
C MET A 111 14.39 -5.33 -11.25
N THR A 112 15.59 -5.71 -10.80
CA THR A 112 16.79 -4.94 -11.06
C THR A 112 17.19 -4.99 -12.53
N THR A 113 16.91 -6.06 -13.29
CA THR A 113 17.23 -6.05 -14.73
C THR A 113 16.15 -5.34 -15.56
N GLU A 114 14.92 -5.29 -15.07
CA GLU A 114 13.87 -4.41 -15.62
C GLU A 114 14.21 -2.93 -15.39
N GLU A 115 14.63 -2.56 -14.16
CA GLU A 115 15.08 -1.20 -13.80
C GLU A 115 16.20 -0.67 -14.71
N LEU A 116 17.04 -1.55 -15.23
CA LEU A 116 18.16 -1.17 -16.09
C LEU A 116 17.80 -1.30 -17.58
N GLU A 117 16.60 -1.77 -17.92
CA GLU A 117 16.20 -2.10 -19.30
C GLU A 117 17.24 -2.98 -20.01
N VAL A 118 17.80 -3.98 -19.30
CA VAL A 118 18.94 -4.79 -19.81
C VAL A 118 18.62 -5.48 -21.13
N ASN A 119 17.36 -5.88 -21.31
CA ASN A 119 16.88 -6.50 -22.55
C ASN A 119 17.12 -5.60 -23.76
N ASP A 120 16.63 -4.36 -23.68
CA ASP A 120 16.76 -3.39 -24.76
C ASP A 120 18.22 -3.01 -24.97
N ALA A 121 18.96 -2.83 -23.88
CA ALA A 121 20.37 -2.49 -23.94
C ALA A 121 21.20 -3.55 -24.70
N LEU A 122 20.99 -4.83 -24.42
CA LEU A 122 21.69 -5.91 -25.12
C LEU A 122 21.14 -6.17 -26.54
N ALA A 123 19.84 -5.95 -26.76
CA ALA A 123 19.22 -6.08 -28.08
C ALA A 123 19.76 -5.05 -29.09
N GLU A 124 20.12 -3.83 -28.64
CA GLU A 124 20.81 -2.83 -29.46
C GLU A 124 22.15 -3.33 -30.02
N ASP A 125 22.83 -4.20 -29.29
CA ASP A 125 24.11 -4.80 -29.68
C ASP A 125 23.92 -6.12 -30.46
N GLY A 126 22.67 -6.50 -30.75
CA GLY A 126 22.31 -7.66 -31.56
C GLY A 126 22.21 -8.98 -30.78
N VAL A 127 22.19 -8.93 -29.44
CA VAL A 127 22.07 -10.11 -28.57
C VAL A 127 20.59 -10.47 -28.37
N ASP A 128 20.24 -11.74 -28.59
CA ASP A 128 18.90 -12.29 -28.30
C ASP A 128 18.75 -12.50 -26.78
N VAL A 129 18.03 -11.62 -26.10
CA VAL A 129 17.77 -11.75 -24.67
C VAL A 129 16.43 -12.44 -24.43
N VAL A 130 16.43 -13.55 -23.71
CA VAL A 130 15.23 -14.37 -23.49
C VAL A 130 14.91 -14.45 -22.00
N GLU A 131 13.70 -14.05 -21.64
CA GLU A 131 13.17 -14.27 -20.30
C GLU A 131 12.79 -15.74 -20.07
N THR A 132 13.16 -16.27 -18.91
CA THR A 132 12.96 -17.69 -18.59
C THR A 132 11.90 -17.94 -17.53
N ASP A 133 11.42 -16.88 -16.87
CA ASP A 133 10.22 -16.94 -16.04
C ASP A 133 8.99 -16.93 -16.95
N LEU A 134 8.01 -17.81 -16.70
CA LEU A 134 6.85 -17.89 -17.58
C LEU A 134 6.09 -16.57 -17.69
N GLY A 135 5.92 -15.86 -16.57
CA GLY A 135 5.19 -14.61 -16.55
C GLY A 135 5.92 -13.51 -17.31
N GLU A 136 7.23 -13.34 -17.07
CA GLU A 136 8.04 -12.36 -17.82
C GLU A 136 8.13 -12.72 -19.30
N TRP A 137 8.23 -14.01 -19.64
CA TRP A 137 8.26 -14.44 -21.02
C TRP A 137 6.95 -14.15 -21.75
N VAL A 138 5.79 -14.33 -21.09
CA VAL A 138 4.49 -13.92 -21.64
C VAL A 138 4.45 -12.42 -21.90
N VAL A 139 4.92 -11.61 -20.95
CA VAL A 139 4.97 -10.15 -21.08
C VAL A 139 5.93 -9.73 -22.21
N GLN A 140 7.11 -10.37 -22.31
CA GLN A 140 8.09 -10.16 -23.38
C GLN A 140 7.49 -10.49 -24.76
N LEU A 141 6.78 -11.61 -24.89
CA LEU A 141 6.13 -11.99 -26.16
C LEU A 141 4.99 -11.04 -26.54
N ALA A 142 4.36 -10.43 -25.55
CA ALA A 142 3.26 -9.49 -25.74
C ALA A 142 3.72 -8.05 -26.04
N ASP A 143 5.02 -7.75 -25.89
CA ASP A 143 5.57 -6.38 -25.95
C ASP A 143 4.87 -5.45 -24.92
N GLU A 144 4.75 -5.96 -23.69
CA GLU A 144 4.09 -5.28 -22.56
C GLU A 144 5.05 -5.07 -21.40
N THR A 145 4.60 -4.30 -20.40
CA THR A 145 5.29 -4.12 -19.13
C THR A 145 4.75 -5.06 -18.04
N PRO A 146 5.54 -5.41 -17.02
CA PRO A 146 5.05 -6.13 -15.85
C PRO A 146 4.03 -5.31 -15.05
N SER A 147 2.91 -5.94 -14.69
CA SER A 147 1.84 -5.29 -13.91
C SER A 147 1.92 -5.55 -12.39
N HIS A 148 2.83 -6.42 -11.93
CA HIS A 148 2.97 -6.76 -10.51
C HIS A 148 4.33 -7.37 -10.16
N LEU A 149 4.84 -7.05 -8.95
CA LEU A 149 6.20 -7.40 -8.51
C LEU A 149 6.54 -8.89 -8.47
N ILE A 150 5.57 -9.78 -8.23
CA ILE A 150 5.82 -11.24 -8.15
C ILE A 150 5.06 -12.05 -9.20
N ALA A 151 4.17 -11.39 -9.94
CA ALA A 151 3.29 -12.03 -10.92
C ALA A 151 3.16 -11.09 -12.13
N PRO A 152 4.22 -10.96 -12.95
CA PRO A 152 4.33 -9.91 -13.96
C PRO A 152 3.12 -9.86 -14.93
N ALA A 153 2.67 -11.03 -15.37
CA ALA A 153 1.50 -11.20 -16.26
C ALA A 153 0.14 -11.30 -15.53
N ILE A 154 0.00 -10.81 -14.28
CA ILE A 154 -1.25 -10.96 -13.48
C ILE A 154 -2.49 -10.35 -14.16
N HIS A 155 -2.29 -9.39 -15.06
CA HIS A 155 -3.35 -8.75 -15.85
C HIS A 155 -3.86 -9.60 -17.03
N ARG A 156 -3.17 -10.68 -17.38
CA ARG A 156 -3.55 -11.57 -18.49
C ARG A 156 -4.34 -12.78 -17.99
N SER A 157 -5.47 -13.05 -18.63
CA SER A 157 -6.21 -14.30 -18.40
C SER A 157 -5.54 -15.49 -19.10
N GLN A 158 -5.86 -16.71 -18.67
CA GLN A 158 -5.38 -17.94 -19.31
C GLN A 158 -5.73 -17.98 -20.81
N GLU A 159 -6.95 -17.58 -21.17
CA GLU A 159 -7.41 -17.53 -22.56
C GLU A 159 -6.62 -16.51 -23.39
N SER A 160 -6.29 -15.35 -22.81
CA SER A 160 -5.46 -14.35 -23.48
C SER A 160 -4.04 -14.86 -23.74
N ILE A 161 -3.47 -15.63 -22.82
CA ILE A 161 -2.13 -16.23 -22.99
C ILE A 161 -2.17 -17.31 -24.07
N ALA A 162 -3.23 -18.14 -24.11
CA ALA A 162 -3.40 -19.15 -25.15
C ALA A 162 -3.49 -18.54 -26.56
N GLU A 163 -4.25 -17.45 -26.72
CA GLU A 163 -4.33 -16.76 -28.01
C GLU A 163 -2.98 -16.12 -28.38
N LEU A 164 -2.26 -15.51 -27.44
CA LEU A 164 -0.91 -14.99 -27.68
C LEU A 164 0.04 -16.08 -28.20
N PHE A 165 0.09 -17.25 -27.55
CA PHE A 165 0.95 -18.35 -28.01
C PHE A 165 0.56 -18.85 -29.41
N LYS A 166 -0.74 -18.87 -29.71
CA LYS A 166 -1.23 -19.23 -31.03
C LYS A 166 -0.82 -18.22 -32.09
N GLU A 167 -0.93 -16.93 -31.81
CA GLU A 167 -0.53 -15.85 -32.73
C GLU A 167 0.99 -15.84 -32.99
N VAL A 168 1.79 -16.03 -31.95
CA VAL A 168 3.26 -15.97 -32.04
C VAL A 168 3.86 -17.21 -32.68
N PHE A 169 3.37 -18.41 -32.34
CA PHE A 169 4.03 -19.67 -32.72
C PHE A 169 3.30 -20.49 -33.78
N ASP A 170 2.03 -20.18 -34.09
CA ASP A 170 1.16 -20.95 -35.02
C ASP A 170 1.29 -22.50 -34.83
N PRO A 171 1.11 -23.01 -33.60
CA PRO A 171 1.27 -24.43 -33.32
C PRO A 171 0.17 -25.26 -33.99
N ALA A 172 0.51 -26.47 -34.45
CA ALA A 172 -0.46 -27.39 -35.05
C ALA A 172 -1.57 -27.82 -34.08
N ASP A 173 -1.26 -27.85 -32.78
CA ASP A 173 -2.19 -28.13 -31.69
C ASP A 173 -1.98 -27.05 -30.60
N PRO A 174 -2.79 -25.96 -30.61
CA PRO A 174 -2.62 -24.86 -29.67
C PRO A 174 -2.91 -25.27 -28.22
N PRO A 175 -2.05 -24.88 -27.25
CA PRO A 175 -2.31 -25.13 -25.84
C PRO A 175 -3.51 -24.30 -25.33
N GLU A 176 -4.44 -24.92 -24.60
CA GLU A 176 -5.64 -24.23 -24.09
C GLU A 176 -5.69 -24.20 -22.54
N THR A 177 -5.19 -25.25 -21.89
CA THR A 177 -5.18 -25.35 -20.43
C THR A 177 -3.89 -24.82 -19.81
N ALA A 178 -3.92 -24.38 -18.55
CA ALA A 178 -2.72 -23.95 -17.82
C ALA A 178 -1.58 -25.00 -17.86
N SER A 179 -1.91 -26.29 -17.78
CA SER A 179 -0.90 -27.37 -17.86
C SER A 179 -0.29 -27.51 -19.26
N GLU A 180 -1.07 -27.28 -20.31
CA GLU A 180 -0.58 -27.31 -21.69
C GLU A 180 0.26 -26.08 -22.00
N LEU A 181 -0.19 -24.90 -21.56
CA LEU A 181 0.54 -23.63 -21.73
C LEU A 181 1.91 -23.69 -21.05
N THR A 182 1.95 -24.15 -19.80
CA THR A 182 3.21 -24.32 -19.06
C THR A 182 4.12 -25.37 -19.69
N SER A 183 3.56 -26.47 -20.23
CA SER A 183 4.34 -27.50 -20.93
C SER A 183 4.91 -26.99 -22.25
N PHE A 184 4.13 -26.22 -23.00
CA PHE A 184 4.54 -25.59 -24.26
C PHE A 184 5.67 -24.58 -24.01
N ALA A 185 5.50 -23.69 -23.03
CA ALA A 185 6.52 -22.72 -22.65
C ALA A 185 7.81 -23.41 -22.21
N ARG A 186 7.70 -24.48 -21.40
CA ARG A 186 8.86 -25.27 -20.96
C ARG A 186 9.65 -25.88 -22.12
N GLU A 187 8.97 -26.36 -23.17
CA GLU A 187 9.64 -26.90 -24.35
C GLU A 187 10.42 -25.79 -25.07
N LYS A 188 9.78 -24.64 -25.33
CA LYS A 188 10.41 -23.51 -26.03
C LYS A 188 11.55 -22.89 -25.25
N LEU A 189 11.35 -22.59 -23.97
CA LEU A 189 12.38 -22.02 -23.11
C LEU A 189 13.52 -23.02 -22.86
N GLY A 190 13.23 -24.32 -22.83
CA GLY A 190 14.25 -25.36 -22.67
C GLY A 190 15.28 -25.38 -23.82
N GLU A 191 14.84 -25.14 -25.05
CA GLU A 191 15.74 -24.98 -26.20
C GLU A 191 16.60 -23.71 -26.07
N ARG A 192 15.98 -22.58 -25.72
CA ARG A 192 16.70 -21.30 -25.56
C ARG A 192 17.74 -21.33 -24.45
N ILE A 193 17.44 -21.97 -23.32
CA ILE A 193 18.36 -22.15 -22.20
C ILE A 193 19.54 -23.05 -22.57
N ARG A 194 19.30 -24.10 -23.36
CA ARG A 194 20.37 -24.99 -23.83
C ARG A 194 21.39 -24.23 -24.68
N ASP A 195 20.89 -23.36 -25.55
CA ASP A 195 21.66 -22.66 -26.56
C ASP A 195 22.15 -21.27 -26.09
N ALA A 196 22.24 -21.04 -24.77
CA ALA A 196 22.59 -19.74 -24.22
C ALA A 196 24.09 -19.61 -23.94
N ASP A 197 24.68 -18.48 -24.33
CA ASP A 197 26.11 -18.19 -24.13
C ASP A 197 26.38 -17.61 -22.73
N VAL A 198 25.43 -16.82 -22.23
CA VAL A 198 25.48 -16.18 -20.91
C VAL A 198 24.16 -16.39 -20.18
N GLY A 199 24.27 -16.78 -18.92
CA GLY A 199 23.14 -16.90 -18.02
C GLY A 199 23.08 -15.70 -17.08
N MET A 200 21.91 -15.08 -16.95
CA MET A 200 21.72 -13.93 -16.08
C MET A 200 20.67 -14.20 -15.02
N THR A 201 20.92 -13.77 -13.79
CA THR A 201 19.93 -13.89 -12.71
C THR A 201 19.85 -12.62 -11.87
N GLY A 202 18.75 -12.46 -11.15
CA GLY A 202 18.70 -11.61 -9.95
C GLY A 202 19.16 -12.35 -8.70
N ALA A 203 19.02 -11.70 -7.55
CA ALA A 203 19.09 -12.33 -6.24
C ALA A 203 18.03 -11.73 -5.31
N ASN A 204 17.41 -12.56 -4.45
CA ASN A 204 16.59 -12.04 -3.37
C ASN A 204 17.48 -11.45 -2.27
N PHE A 205 18.60 -12.11 -1.98
CA PHE A 205 19.64 -11.67 -1.05
C PHE A 205 21.02 -12.15 -1.51
N VAL A 206 22.06 -11.42 -1.10
CA VAL A 206 23.46 -11.84 -1.21
C VAL A 206 24.11 -11.67 0.16
N THR A 207 24.85 -12.67 0.63
CA THR A 207 25.46 -12.64 1.96
C THR A 207 26.90 -12.15 1.89
N ALA A 208 27.26 -11.20 2.73
CA ALA A 208 28.58 -10.57 2.71
C ALA A 208 29.69 -11.54 3.13
N ASP A 209 29.42 -12.39 4.13
CA ASP A 209 30.38 -13.35 4.71
C ASP A 209 30.96 -14.37 3.72
N SER A 210 30.19 -14.79 2.73
CA SER A 210 30.55 -15.90 1.83
C SER A 210 30.32 -15.60 0.35
N GLY A 211 29.64 -14.51 0.00
CA GLY A 211 29.16 -14.27 -1.37
C GLY A 211 28.02 -15.22 -1.78
N THR A 212 27.34 -15.85 -0.82
CA THR A 212 26.22 -16.75 -1.13
C THR A 212 25.00 -15.96 -1.58
N MET A 213 24.46 -16.32 -2.74
CA MET A 213 23.22 -15.80 -3.28
C MET A 213 22.04 -16.67 -2.86
N ALA A 214 20.96 -16.04 -2.41
CA ALA A 214 19.66 -16.68 -2.21
C ALA A 214 18.69 -16.30 -3.33
N ILE A 215 18.19 -17.30 -4.05
CA ILE A 215 17.25 -17.14 -5.17
C ILE A 215 16.01 -17.98 -4.90
N VAL A 216 14.86 -17.32 -4.88
CA VAL A 216 13.56 -17.89 -4.54
C VAL A 216 12.68 -17.87 -5.80
N THR A 217 12.29 -19.05 -6.29
CA THR A 217 11.49 -19.18 -7.53
C THR A 217 10.37 -20.22 -7.39
N SER A 218 9.34 -20.07 -8.23
CA SER A 218 8.24 -21.04 -8.41
C SER A 218 8.56 -22.14 -9.42
N GLU A 219 9.43 -21.86 -10.40
CA GLU A 219 9.61 -22.72 -11.59
C GLU A 219 11.03 -23.31 -11.73
N GLY A 220 11.99 -22.85 -10.91
CA GLY A 220 13.36 -23.35 -10.89
C GLY A 220 14.21 -22.97 -12.11
N ASN A 221 13.70 -22.07 -12.96
CA ASN A 221 14.35 -21.52 -14.15
C ASN A 221 15.64 -20.75 -13.83
N ALA A 222 15.68 -19.98 -12.73
CA ALA A 222 16.86 -19.21 -12.36
C ALA A 222 18.10 -20.08 -12.12
N ARG A 223 17.91 -21.27 -11.51
CA ARG A 223 19.02 -22.23 -11.35
C ARG A 223 19.56 -22.67 -12.70
N LYS A 224 18.70 -22.88 -13.71
CA LYS A 224 19.13 -23.27 -15.06
C LYS A 224 19.94 -22.15 -15.72
N CYS A 225 19.49 -20.90 -15.57
CA CYS A 225 20.26 -19.74 -16.04
C CYS A 225 21.65 -19.70 -15.38
N ALA A 226 21.74 -19.94 -14.06
CA ALA A 226 23.01 -19.88 -13.36
C ALA A 226 23.99 -21.02 -13.70
N VAL A 227 23.49 -22.23 -14.02
CA VAL A 227 24.35 -23.44 -14.15
C VAL A 227 24.53 -23.96 -15.57
N THR A 228 23.68 -23.57 -16.52
CA THR A 228 23.74 -24.08 -17.90
C THR A 228 24.86 -23.44 -18.72
N PRO A 229 24.97 -22.11 -18.83
CA PRO A 229 26.08 -21.46 -19.51
C PRO A 229 27.35 -21.46 -18.65
N ASP A 230 28.53 -21.35 -19.26
CA ASP A 230 29.80 -21.27 -18.53
C ASP A 230 29.94 -19.93 -17.77
N THR A 231 29.33 -18.87 -18.30
CA THR A 231 29.33 -17.51 -17.75
C THR A 231 28.00 -17.20 -17.06
N HIS A 232 28.05 -16.81 -15.78
CA HIS A 232 26.90 -16.37 -14.99
C HIS A 232 27.06 -14.91 -14.55
N VAL A 233 26.08 -14.07 -14.90
CA VAL A 233 25.99 -12.68 -14.45
C VAL A 233 24.81 -12.53 -13.47
N ALA A 234 25.11 -12.22 -12.22
CA ALA A 234 24.11 -11.89 -11.21
C ALA A 234 23.95 -10.37 -11.11
N VAL A 235 22.75 -9.84 -11.33
CA VAL A 235 22.45 -8.40 -11.27
C VAL A 235 21.47 -8.14 -10.12
N THR A 236 21.89 -7.38 -9.11
CA THR A 236 21.07 -7.08 -7.93
C THR A 236 21.38 -5.70 -7.36
N GLY A 237 20.43 -5.09 -6.66
CA GLY A 237 20.69 -3.83 -5.96
C GLY A 237 21.56 -4.03 -4.71
N VAL A 238 22.34 -3.00 -4.36
CA VAL A 238 23.19 -3.01 -3.15
C VAL A 238 22.38 -3.26 -1.88
N GLU A 239 21.10 -2.86 -1.84
CA GLU A 239 20.21 -3.05 -0.70
C GLU A 239 19.88 -4.52 -0.43
N LYS A 240 20.20 -5.45 -1.34
CA LYS A 240 19.97 -6.88 -1.16
C LYS A 240 21.07 -7.59 -0.38
N VAL A 241 22.17 -6.90 -0.09
CA VAL A 241 23.25 -7.46 0.71
C VAL A 241 22.82 -7.56 2.18
N ILE A 242 23.08 -8.71 2.80
CA ILE A 242 22.88 -8.96 4.23
C ILE A 242 24.18 -9.54 4.85
N PRO A 243 24.39 -9.42 6.17
CA PRO A 243 25.63 -9.86 6.79
C PRO A 243 26.00 -11.33 6.55
N SER A 244 25.09 -12.29 6.77
CA SER A 244 25.45 -13.71 6.69
C SER A 244 24.34 -14.65 6.22
N THR A 245 24.74 -15.87 5.85
CA THR A 245 23.80 -16.94 5.46
C THR A 245 22.83 -17.33 6.59
N ASP A 246 23.25 -17.23 7.84
CA ASP A 246 22.42 -17.55 9.01
C ASP A 246 21.21 -16.61 9.15
N GLU A 247 21.29 -15.41 8.55
CA GLU A 247 20.25 -14.39 8.61
C GLU A 247 19.18 -14.53 7.52
N LEU A 248 19.31 -15.52 6.62
CA LEU A 248 18.31 -15.75 5.56
C LEU A 248 16.98 -16.30 6.08
N SER A 249 17.00 -17.02 7.21
CA SER A 249 15.84 -17.79 7.69
C SER A 249 14.56 -16.96 7.83
N PRO A 250 14.55 -15.79 8.50
CA PRO A 250 13.34 -14.97 8.61
C PRO A 250 12.76 -14.57 7.25
N PHE A 251 13.61 -14.23 6.29
CA PHE A 251 13.15 -13.82 4.97
C PHE A 251 12.56 -14.99 4.18
N LEU A 252 13.15 -16.18 4.24
CA LEU A 252 12.63 -17.36 3.57
C LEU A 252 11.26 -17.78 4.12
N GLU A 253 11.06 -17.71 5.44
CA GLU A 253 9.78 -18.02 6.08
C GLU A 253 8.69 -16.98 5.74
N LEU A 254 9.06 -15.70 5.57
CA LEU A 254 8.09 -14.62 5.38
C LEU A 254 7.75 -14.32 3.92
N LEU A 255 8.70 -14.46 2.99
CA LEU A 255 8.58 -13.95 1.62
C LEU A 255 7.41 -14.60 0.87
N ALA A 256 7.38 -15.94 0.82
CA ALA A 256 6.36 -16.69 0.10
C ALA A 256 4.98 -16.58 0.76
N ARG A 257 4.94 -16.62 2.10
CA ARG A 257 3.70 -16.47 2.88
C ARG A 257 3.07 -15.11 2.66
N SER A 258 3.89 -14.06 2.64
CA SER A 258 3.43 -12.69 2.42
C SER A 258 2.97 -12.46 0.99
N GLY A 259 3.66 -13.02 0.00
CA GLY A 259 3.36 -12.75 -1.42
C GLY A 259 2.23 -13.61 -2.00
N THR A 260 2.32 -14.93 -1.87
CA THR A 260 1.42 -15.88 -2.55
C THR A 260 0.65 -16.78 -1.58
N GLY A 261 0.92 -16.67 -0.28
CA GLY A 261 0.34 -17.53 0.76
C GLY A 261 0.89 -18.96 0.75
N GLN A 262 2.09 -19.16 0.21
CA GLN A 262 2.79 -20.44 0.26
C GLN A 262 3.71 -20.47 1.49
N ASP A 263 3.81 -21.61 2.16
CA ASP A 263 4.75 -21.77 3.29
C ASP A 263 6.19 -21.46 2.88
N LEU A 264 6.60 -22.03 1.75
CA LEU A 264 7.83 -21.77 1.03
C LEU A 264 7.52 -21.88 -0.47
N THR A 265 8.33 -21.24 -1.33
CA THR A 265 8.21 -21.45 -2.77
C THR A 265 8.70 -22.85 -3.16
N ALA A 266 8.37 -23.27 -4.38
CA ALA A 266 8.78 -24.58 -4.90
C ALA A 266 10.30 -24.77 -4.95
N TYR A 267 11.06 -23.69 -5.12
CA TYR A 267 12.51 -23.71 -5.16
C TYR A 267 13.13 -22.56 -4.36
N VAL A 268 14.02 -22.92 -3.44
CA VAL A 268 14.98 -22.03 -2.78
C VAL A 268 16.37 -22.52 -3.15
N SER A 269 17.11 -21.71 -3.93
CA SER A 269 18.47 -22.02 -4.35
C SER A 269 19.45 -21.14 -3.58
N LEU A 270 20.33 -21.76 -2.82
CA LEU A 270 21.50 -21.12 -2.23
C LEU A 270 22.71 -21.53 -3.06
N LEU A 271 23.37 -20.55 -3.68
CA LEU A 271 24.53 -20.75 -4.54
C LEU A 271 25.66 -19.88 -4.00
N THR A 272 26.88 -20.41 -3.95
CA THR A 272 28.09 -19.61 -3.70
C THR A 272 28.89 -19.62 -4.98
N PRO A 273 28.69 -18.63 -5.87
CA PRO A 273 29.36 -18.63 -7.16
C PRO A 273 30.82 -18.14 -7.07
N PRO A 274 31.68 -18.52 -8.02
CA PRO A 274 31.44 -19.48 -9.10
C PRO A 274 31.13 -20.88 -8.56
N VAL A 275 30.22 -21.61 -9.20
CA VAL A 275 29.88 -22.98 -8.77
C VAL A 275 30.93 -23.98 -9.26
N ASP A 276 31.38 -24.92 -8.42
CA ASP A 276 32.36 -25.95 -8.82
C ASP A 276 31.80 -27.03 -9.76
N THR A 277 30.53 -26.91 -10.18
CA THR A 277 29.90 -27.91 -11.05
C THR A 277 30.14 -27.55 -12.52
N PRO A 278 30.78 -28.43 -13.32
CA PRO A 278 30.98 -28.20 -14.75
C PRO A 278 29.63 -28.14 -15.49
N THR A 279 29.63 -27.46 -16.63
CA THR A 279 28.45 -27.36 -17.49
C THR A 279 28.07 -28.69 -18.12
N VAL A 280 26.78 -28.83 -18.41
CA VAL A 280 26.25 -30.00 -19.13
C VAL A 280 26.46 -29.76 -20.61
N ASP A 281 27.16 -30.67 -21.29
CA ASP A 281 27.17 -30.72 -22.75
C ASP A 281 26.01 -31.62 -23.15
N PHE A 282 25.01 -31.02 -23.77
CA PHE A 282 23.79 -31.73 -24.16
C PHE A 282 24.00 -32.66 -25.36
N ASP A 283 25.15 -32.58 -26.04
CA ASP A 283 25.52 -33.44 -27.16
C ASP A 283 26.37 -34.65 -26.74
N ASP A 284 26.82 -34.71 -25.48
CA ASP A 284 27.60 -35.82 -24.90
C ASP A 284 26.95 -36.36 -23.62
N ASP A 285 26.18 -37.44 -23.77
CA ASP A 285 25.46 -38.14 -22.70
C ASP A 285 26.24 -39.31 -22.08
N GLU A 286 27.46 -39.57 -22.55
CA GLU A 286 28.29 -40.70 -22.12
C GLU A 286 29.36 -40.28 -21.09
N THR A 287 29.87 -39.05 -21.16
CA THR A 287 30.89 -38.56 -20.21
C THR A 287 30.26 -38.08 -18.90
N PRO A 288 30.58 -38.67 -17.75
CA PRO A 288 30.10 -38.17 -16.46
C PRO A 288 30.57 -36.75 -16.18
N LEU A 289 29.73 -35.91 -15.58
CA LEU A 289 30.09 -34.54 -15.19
C LEU A 289 31.37 -34.47 -14.33
N SER A 290 31.62 -35.48 -13.49
CA SER A 290 32.83 -35.53 -12.65
C SER A 290 34.14 -35.66 -13.42
N GLU A 291 34.10 -36.00 -14.71
CA GLU A 291 35.28 -36.12 -15.57
C GLU A 291 35.53 -34.86 -16.42
N ARG A 292 34.76 -33.79 -16.19
CA ARG A 292 34.86 -32.52 -16.90
C ARG A 292 35.51 -31.46 -16.04
N ASP A 293 36.26 -30.58 -16.70
CA ASP A 293 36.83 -29.40 -16.04
C ASP A 293 35.72 -28.36 -15.79
N SER A 294 35.74 -27.74 -14.62
CA SER A 294 34.85 -26.63 -14.28
C SER A 294 35.57 -25.30 -14.53
N ASP A 295 35.44 -24.74 -15.73
CA ASP A 295 35.88 -23.38 -16.02
C ASP A 295 34.66 -22.46 -16.02
N ARG A 296 34.30 -22.00 -14.82
CA ARG A 296 33.08 -21.21 -14.58
C ARG A 296 33.45 -19.77 -14.34
N GLU A 297 32.84 -18.87 -15.10
CA GLU A 297 33.00 -17.44 -14.90
C GLU A 297 31.76 -16.85 -14.22
N PHE A 298 32.00 -15.99 -13.22
CA PHE A 298 30.94 -15.36 -12.45
C PHE A 298 31.18 -13.87 -12.27
N HIS A 299 30.13 -13.09 -12.53
CA HIS A 299 30.11 -11.65 -12.31
C HIS A 299 28.93 -11.28 -11.41
N LEU A 300 29.20 -10.67 -10.27
CA LEU A 300 28.21 -10.01 -9.43
C LEU A 300 28.21 -8.51 -9.76
N VAL A 301 27.14 -8.06 -10.40
CA VAL A 301 26.88 -6.65 -10.71
C VAL A 301 25.90 -6.12 -9.66
N LEU A 302 26.42 -5.33 -8.73
CA LEU A 302 25.61 -4.60 -7.77
C LEU A 302 25.27 -3.22 -8.32
N ILE A 303 24.03 -2.75 -8.14
CA ILE A 303 23.62 -1.41 -8.57
C ILE A 303 23.30 -0.52 -7.37
N ASP A 304 23.83 0.71 -7.37
CA ASP A 304 23.38 1.81 -6.51
C ASP A 304 22.10 2.45 -7.08
N ASN A 305 22.19 3.15 -8.21
CA ASN A 305 21.07 3.85 -8.87
C ASN A 305 20.19 4.64 -7.88
N GLY A 306 20.82 5.36 -6.94
CA GLY A 306 20.12 6.17 -5.93
C GLY A 306 19.84 5.48 -4.59
N ARG A 307 20.16 4.19 -4.44
CA ARG A 307 20.00 3.45 -3.16
C ARG A 307 20.87 4.01 -2.03
N MET A 308 22.10 4.43 -2.31
CA MET A 308 22.97 5.05 -1.32
C MET A 308 22.46 6.44 -0.91
N ALA A 309 21.81 7.16 -1.83
CA ALA A 309 21.13 8.41 -1.49
C ALA A 309 19.89 8.16 -0.63
N MET A 310 19.07 7.16 -0.96
CA MET A 310 17.94 6.73 -0.13
C MET A 310 18.39 6.26 1.27
N ARG A 311 19.55 5.61 1.37
CA ARG A 311 20.12 5.18 2.65
C ARG A 311 20.39 6.34 3.59
N GLU A 312 20.81 7.50 3.06
CA GLU A 312 21.11 8.72 3.81
C GLU A 312 19.86 9.60 4.04
N ASP A 313 18.72 9.23 3.45
CA ASP A 313 17.45 9.95 3.57
C ASP A 313 16.56 9.28 4.61
N ASP A 314 16.53 9.82 5.84
CA ASP A 314 15.75 9.28 6.96
C ASP A 314 14.25 9.06 6.63
N GLN A 315 13.70 9.76 5.63
CA GLN A 315 12.30 9.61 5.25
C GLN A 315 12.05 8.57 4.15
N LEU A 316 13.06 8.24 3.34
CA LEU A 316 12.96 7.24 2.28
C LEU A 316 13.71 5.94 2.59
N ARG A 317 14.59 5.93 3.59
CA ARG A 317 15.48 4.82 3.93
C ARG A 317 14.77 3.49 4.09
N GLU A 318 13.59 3.46 4.71
CA GLU A 318 12.83 2.21 4.90
C GLU A 318 12.42 1.54 3.57
N THR A 319 12.42 2.28 2.46
CA THR A 319 12.19 1.74 1.12
C THR A 319 13.16 0.60 0.80
N LEU A 320 14.40 0.69 1.30
CA LEU A 320 15.47 -0.29 1.14
C LEU A 320 15.26 -1.56 1.98
N TYR A 321 14.31 -1.56 2.93
CA TYR A 321 13.96 -2.76 3.71
C TYR A 321 13.05 -3.69 2.93
N CYS A 322 12.62 -3.30 1.73
CA CYS A 322 11.68 -4.07 0.92
C CYS A 322 12.28 -5.38 0.42
N ILE A 323 11.63 -6.48 0.77
CA ILE A 323 11.98 -7.83 0.28
C ILE A 323 11.25 -8.23 -1.00
N ARG A 324 10.51 -7.29 -1.64
CA ARG A 324 9.76 -7.50 -2.89
C ARG A 324 8.68 -8.59 -2.83
N CYS A 325 8.02 -8.74 -1.69
CA CYS A 325 6.95 -9.75 -1.54
C CYS A 325 5.63 -9.40 -2.28
N GLY A 326 5.39 -8.14 -2.63
CA GLY A 326 4.13 -7.70 -3.28
C GLY A 326 2.93 -7.55 -2.34
N GLN A 327 3.06 -7.83 -1.03
CA GLN A 327 1.91 -7.81 -0.11
C GLN A 327 1.23 -6.43 0.01
N CYS A 328 1.98 -5.34 -0.15
CA CYS A 328 1.41 -4.00 -0.17
C CYS A 328 0.45 -3.77 -1.34
N SER A 329 0.68 -4.45 -2.47
CA SER A 329 -0.17 -4.42 -3.65
C SER A 329 -1.38 -5.34 -3.45
N ASN A 330 -1.14 -6.59 -3.02
CA ASN A 330 -2.19 -7.57 -2.77
C ASN A 330 -3.22 -7.13 -1.72
N SER A 331 -2.84 -6.31 -0.75
CA SER A 331 -3.72 -5.79 0.30
C SER A 331 -4.37 -4.43 -0.03
N CYS A 332 -3.92 -3.74 -1.09
CA CYS A 332 -4.42 -2.42 -1.42
C CYS A 332 -5.64 -2.52 -2.33
N ALA A 333 -6.82 -2.11 -1.86
CA ALA A 333 -8.05 -2.18 -2.65
C ALA A 333 -7.93 -1.43 -3.99
N ASN A 334 -7.34 -0.23 -4.02
CA ASN A 334 -7.11 0.47 -5.29
C ASN A 334 -6.28 -0.39 -6.27
N PHE A 335 -5.20 -1.01 -5.80
CA PHE A 335 -4.36 -1.87 -6.64
C PHE A 335 -5.12 -3.12 -7.12
N GLN A 336 -5.98 -3.72 -6.28
CA GLN A 336 -6.78 -4.88 -6.66
C GLN A 336 -7.70 -4.61 -7.87
N HIS A 337 -8.10 -3.34 -8.08
CA HIS A 337 -9.00 -2.96 -9.16
C HIS A 337 -8.28 -2.36 -10.39
N VAL A 338 -7.16 -1.63 -10.20
CA VAL A 338 -6.45 -0.99 -11.34
C VAL A 338 -5.12 -1.64 -11.75
N GLY A 339 -4.51 -2.45 -10.90
CA GLY A 339 -3.19 -3.05 -11.14
C GLY A 339 -2.02 -2.09 -11.22
N GLY A 340 -0.85 -2.63 -11.55
CA GLY A 340 0.41 -1.89 -11.60
C GLY A 340 0.55 -0.95 -12.79
N HIS A 341 -0.16 -1.19 -13.91
CA HIS A 341 -0.13 -0.28 -15.06
C HIS A 341 -0.78 1.09 -14.78
N ALA A 342 -1.64 1.17 -13.77
CA ALA A 342 -2.15 2.44 -13.26
C ALA A 342 -1.44 2.85 -11.96
N PHE A 343 -1.29 1.90 -11.03
CA PHE A 343 -0.64 2.14 -9.74
C PHE A 343 0.82 1.66 -9.78
N GLY A 344 1.64 2.28 -10.61
CA GLY A 344 3.07 2.01 -10.73
C GLY A 344 3.78 3.01 -11.62
N GLY A 345 5.11 3.06 -11.49
CA GLY A 345 5.98 3.86 -12.36
C GLY A 345 6.55 3.02 -13.49
N GLU A 346 7.82 3.23 -13.80
CA GLU A 346 8.48 2.53 -14.92
C GLU A 346 8.77 1.06 -14.58
N THR A 347 9.20 0.78 -13.34
CA THR A 347 9.56 -0.59 -12.93
C THR A 347 8.75 -1.11 -11.75
N TYR A 348 8.56 -0.27 -10.73
CA TYR A 348 7.99 -0.65 -9.45
C TYR A 348 6.55 -0.17 -9.31
N SER A 349 5.70 -1.06 -8.78
CA SER A 349 4.27 -0.84 -8.65
C SER A 349 3.75 -1.06 -7.23
N GLY A 350 2.52 -0.61 -7.00
CA GLY A 350 1.83 -0.60 -5.71
C GLY A 350 2.39 0.43 -4.75
N GLY A 351 1.95 0.34 -3.48
CA GLY A 351 2.28 1.36 -2.47
C GLY A 351 3.78 1.56 -2.26
N ILE A 352 4.57 0.49 -2.23
CA ILE A 352 6.04 0.60 -2.08
C ILE A 352 6.72 1.17 -3.34
N GLY A 353 6.06 1.05 -4.51
CA GLY A 353 6.58 1.55 -5.78
C GLY A 353 6.91 3.03 -5.73
N THR A 354 6.08 3.85 -5.07
CA THR A 354 6.32 5.29 -4.92
C THR A 354 7.71 5.62 -4.38
N GLY A 355 8.15 4.95 -3.30
CA GLY A 355 9.46 5.22 -2.70
C GLY A 355 10.60 4.81 -3.63
N TRP A 356 10.43 3.68 -4.33
CA TRP A 356 11.41 3.19 -5.30
C TRP A 356 11.53 4.11 -6.50
N GLU A 357 10.42 4.36 -7.20
CA GLU A 357 10.39 5.24 -8.37
C GLU A 357 10.90 6.64 -8.03
N ALA A 358 10.55 7.20 -6.86
CA ALA A 358 11.07 8.49 -6.42
C ALA A 358 12.59 8.49 -6.19
N GLY A 359 13.15 7.37 -5.70
CA GLY A 359 14.57 7.23 -5.39
C GLY A 359 15.45 6.89 -6.60
N ILE A 360 14.91 6.15 -7.57
CA ILE A 360 15.66 5.65 -8.73
C ILE A 360 15.41 6.47 -10.01
N GLU A 361 14.16 6.84 -10.31
CA GLU A 361 13.79 7.61 -11.52
C GLU A 361 13.54 9.09 -11.21
N GLY A 362 13.11 9.39 -9.99
CA GLY A 362 12.86 10.73 -9.50
C GLY A 362 11.39 11.04 -9.23
N LEU A 363 11.14 12.25 -8.73
CA LEU A 363 9.82 12.67 -8.24
C LEU A 363 8.75 12.77 -9.33
N ASP A 364 9.14 13.07 -10.58
CA ASP A 364 8.21 13.23 -11.69
C ASP A 364 7.49 11.90 -12.02
N THR A 365 8.24 10.79 -12.06
CA THR A 365 7.69 9.45 -12.29
C THR A 365 6.77 9.02 -11.14
N ALA A 366 7.21 9.24 -9.89
CA ALA A 366 6.39 8.94 -8.72
C ALA A 366 5.10 9.78 -8.65
N ALA A 367 5.13 11.03 -9.13
CA ALA A 367 3.97 11.92 -9.13
C ALA A 367 2.82 11.41 -10.02
N GLU A 368 3.09 10.55 -11.01
CA GLU A 368 2.07 10.04 -11.92
C GLU A 368 1.06 9.13 -11.22
N PHE A 369 1.47 8.40 -10.17
CA PHE A 369 0.63 7.40 -9.51
C PHE A 369 0.54 7.54 -7.98
N ASN A 370 1.38 8.35 -7.34
CA ASN A 370 1.39 8.49 -5.87
C ASN A 370 0.00 8.75 -5.24
N ASP A 371 -0.87 9.49 -5.92
CA ASP A 371 -2.24 9.82 -5.47
C ASP A 371 -3.18 8.60 -5.32
N PHE A 372 -2.81 7.41 -5.81
CA PHE A 372 -3.54 6.17 -5.52
C PHE A 372 -3.39 5.70 -4.06
N CYS A 373 -2.35 6.15 -3.34
CA CYS A 373 -2.19 5.82 -1.92
C CYS A 373 -3.09 6.72 -1.06
N THR A 374 -4.00 6.10 -0.32
CA THR A 374 -4.99 6.77 0.52
C THR A 374 -4.58 6.90 2.00
N GLY A 375 -3.41 6.38 2.38
CA GLY A 375 -2.90 6.47 3.75
C GLY A 375 -3.65 5.61 4.77
N CYS A 376 -4.23 4.47 4.35
CA CYS A 376 -5.03 3.61 5.23
C CYS A 376 -4.22 2.63 6.10
N SER A 377 -2.89 2.56 5.91
CA SER A 377 -1.95 1.75 6.73
C SER A 377 -2.16 0.23 6.76
N ARG A 378 -3.08 -0.31 5.94
CA ARG A 378 -3.27 -1.77 5.82
C ARG A 378 -2.01 -2.50 5.37
N CYS A 379 -1.23 -1.88 4.49
CA CYS A 379 0.04 -2.44 4.02
C CYS A 379 1.10 -2.53 5.13
N VAL A 380 1.05 -1.70 6.17
CA VAL A 380 1.97 -1.73 7.31
C VAL A 380 1.76 -3.00 8.14
N ASN A 381 0.51 -3.27 8.52
CA ASN A 381 0.14 -4.49 9.24
C ASN A 381 0.46 -5.75 8.42
N GLY A 382 0.39 -5.66 7.08
CA GLY A 382 0.71 -6.76 6.17
C GLY A 382 2.21 -6.96 5.88
N CYS A 383 3.04 -5.94 6.11
CA CYS A 383 4.43 -5.92 5.65
C CYS A 383 5.32 -6.86 6.48
N PRO A 384 6.06 -7.79 5.86
CA PRO A 384 6.94 -8.71 6.57
C PRO A 384 8.13 -8.02 7.24
N THR A 385 8.47 -6.79 6.85
CA THR A 385 9.54 -5.97 7.45
C THR A 385 9.00 -4.68 8.09
N LYS A 386 7.68 -4.61 8.33
CA LYS A 386 6.98 -3.49 9.02
C LYS A 386 7.24 -2.09 8.43
N ILE A 387 7.54 -1.97 7.13
CA ILE A 387 7.77 -0.69 6.46
C ILE A 387 6.54 0.21 6.52
N ASP A 388 6.75 1.48 6.88
CA ASP A 388 5.74 2.53 6.87
C ASP A 388 5.55 3.13 5.46
N ILE A 389 4.95 2.31 4.59
CA ILE A 389 4.65 2.66 3.20
C ILE A 389 3.76 3.92 3.09
N PRO A 390 2.70 4.10 3.90
CA PRO A 390 1.89 5.33 3.89
C PRO A 390 2.72 6.59 4.15
N TRP A 391 3.63 6.55 5.13
CA TRP A 391 4.52 7.68 5.42
C TRP A 391 5.44 7.99 4.24
N ILE A 392 6.10 6.98 3.66
CA ILE A 392 6.92 7.15 2.45
C ILE A 392 6.11 7.82 1.33
N ASN A 393 4.87 7.37 1.10
CA ASN A 393 4.00 7.97 0.09
C ASN A 393 3.64 9.42 0.39
N THR A 394 3.42 9.75 1.67
CA THR A 394 3.09 11.10 2.12
C THR A 394 4.28 12.04 1.97
N VAL A 395 5.49 11.57 2.30
CA VAL A 395 6.75 12.32 2.10
C VAL A 395 7.00 12.60 0.62
N VAL A 396 6.88 11.58 -0.24
CA VAL A 396 7.04 11.78 -1.69
C VAL A 396 5.99 12.76 -2.21
N ARG A 397 4.74 12.68 -1.74
CA ARG A 397 3.68 13.63 -2.09
C ARG A 397 4.02 15.06 -1.69
N ASP A 398 4.52 15.27 -0.47
CA ASP A 398 4.99 16.57 0.02
C ASP A 398 6.16 17.12 -0.83
N ARG A 399 7.13 16.28 -1.18
CA ARG A 399 8.25 16.68 -2.05
C ARG A 399 7.79 17.07 -3.46
N VAL A 400 6.88 16.29 -4.05
CA VAL A 400 6.24 16.61 -5.34
C VAL A 400 5.51 17.94 -5.26
N ASN A 401 4.76 18.18 -4.17
CA ASN A 401 4.05 19.44 -3.94
C ASN A 401 5.01 20.64 -3.88
N ARG A 402 6.17 20.49 -3.23
CA ARG A 402 7.21 21.56 -3.12
C ARG A 402 7.95 21.83 -4.43
N GLY A 403 7.96 20.87 -5.36
CA GLY A 403 8.63 21.00 -6.65
C GLY A 403 7.85 21.80 -7.71
N LYS A 404 6.59 22.15 -7.45
CA LYS A 404 5.72 22.85 -8.42
C LYS A 404 5.90 24.36 -8.39
N GLU A 405 5.92 24.99 -9.56
CA GLU A 405 5.89 26.46 -9.65
C GLU A 405 4.46 27.00 -9.34
N PRO A 406 4.33 28.20 -8.76
CA PRO A 406 3.05 28.85 -8.49
C PRO A 406 2.18 28.99 -9.74
N ASP A 407 0.93 28.53 -9.66
CA ASP A 407 -0.02 28.59 -10.76
C ASP A 407 -0.63 30.00 -10.93
N GLY A 408 -1.04 30.35 -12.16
CA GLY A 408 -1.62 31.67 -12.47
C GLY A 408 -2.95 32.01 -11.76
N TYR A 409 -3.56 31.03 -11.08
CA TYR A 409 -4.79 31.19 -10.30
C TYR A 409 -4.55 31.26 -8.78
N ASP A 410 -3.29 31.22 -8.32
CA ASP A 410 -2.94 31.20 -6.89
C ASP A 410 -3.53 32.37 -6.11
N PHE A 411 -3.66 33.55 -6.73
CA PHE A 411 -4.23 34.74 -6.10
C PHE A 411 -5.73 34.61 -5.74
N LEU A 412 -6.47 33.70 -6.37
CA LEU A 412 -7.91 33.51 -6.11
C LEU A 412 -8.18 32.72 -4.82
N VAL A 413 -7.18 32.00 -4.33
CA VAL A 413 -7.26 31.11 -3.17
C VAL A 413 -6.16 31.40 -2.14
N GLU A 414 -5.53 32.57 -2.25
CA GLU A 414 -4.53 33.09 -1.30
C GLU A 414 -5.14 33.13 0.11
N GLY A 415 -4.61 32.30 1.03
CA GLY A 415 -5.15 32.12 2.39
C GLY A 415 -5.87 30.78 2.65
N LEU A 416 -6.05 29.92 1.64
CA LEU A 416 -6.44 28.51 1.81
C LEU A 416 -5.22 27.58 1.91
N THR A 417 -4.06 28.10 2.30
CA THR A 417 -2.83 27.32 2.46
C THR A 417 -1.99 28.02 3.53
N PRO A 418 -1.53 27.32 4.58
CA PRO A 418 -0.65 27.93 5.58
C PRO A 418 0.64 28.47 4.96
N ASP A 419 1.23 29.49 5.59
CA ASP A 419 2.47 30.14 5.13
C ASP A 419 3.68 29.18 5.07
N GLU A 420 3.60 28.05 5.77
CA GLU A 420 4.63 27.02 5.89
C GLU A 420 4.61 26.00 4.73
N GLU A 421 3.56 26.02 3.91
CA GLU A 421 3.39 25.15 2.74
C GLU A 421 3.86 25.85 1.45
N PRO A 422 4.40 25.10 0.47
CA PRO A 422 4.90 25.69 -0.77
C PRO A 422 3.78 26.37 -1.59
N GLY A 423 4.10 27.52 -2.18
CA GLY A 423 3.34 28.04 -3.31
C GLY A 423 3.45 27.07 -4.50
N GLY A 424 2.38 26.87 -5.28
CA GLY A 424 2.34 25.90 -6.39
C GLY A 424 1.61 24.58 -6.11
N LEU A 425 1.07 24.37 -4.90
CA LEU A 425 0.15 23.27 -4.60
C LEU A 425 -1.10 23.32 -5.50
N ASP A 426 -1.55 22.18 -6.03
CA ASP A 426 -2.77 22.10 -6.83
C ASP A 426 -4.00 22.55 -6.00
N LEU A 427 -4.96 23.19 -6.66
CA LEU A 427 -6.12 23.81 -5.99
C LEU A 427 -7.03 22.81 -5.28
N ASP A 428 -7.14 21.58 -5.79
CA ASP A 428 -7.87 20.50 -5.13
C ASP A 428 -7.18 20.10 -3.81
N LYS A 429 -5.85 19.95 -3.81
CA LYS A 429 -5.07 19.63 -2.61
C LYS A 429 -5.21 20.69 -1.53
N ARG A 430 -5.17 21.98 -1.91
CA ARG A 430 -5.41 23.10 -0.98
C ARG A 430 -6.80 23.06 -0.37
N LEU A 431 -7.82 22.82 -1.21
CA LEU A 431 -9.23 22.75 -0.80
C LEU A 431 -9.47 21.60 0.18
N PHE A 432 -9.01 20.39 -0.15
CA PHE A 432 -9.20 19.22 0.71
C PHE A 432 -8.32 19.25 1.95
N GLY A 433 -7.06 19.72 1.85
CA GLY A 433 -6.15 19.85 2.99
C GLY A 433 -6.62 20.87 4.02
N ASN A 434 -7.34 21.92 3.60
CA ASN A 434 -7.86 22.98 4.48
C ASN A 434 -9.37 22.84 4.75
N PHE A 435 -9.89 21.61 4.73
CA PHE A 435 -11.32 21.36 4.90
C PHE A 435 -11.87 21.90 6.23
N GLU A 436 -11.08 21.93 7.32
CA GLU A 436 -11.49 22.54 8.59
C GLU A 436 -11.90 24.00 8.44
N THR A 437 -11.10 24.80 7.72
CA THR A 437 -11.40 26.22 7.46
C THR A 437 -12.68 26.37 6.64
N LEU A 438 -12.85 25.51 5.62
CA LEU A 438 -14.07 25.47 4.81
C LEU A 438 -15.29 25.08 5.63
N ALA A 439 -15.16 24.13 6.55
CA ALA A 439 -16.23 23.70 7.45
C ALA A 439 -16.62 24.81 8.42
N LYS A 440 -15.65 25.50 9.04
CA LYS A 440 -15.91 26.65 9.92
C LYS A 440 -16.68 27.76 9.19
N LEU A 441 -16.23 28.14 7.99
CA LEU A 441 -16.90 29.17 7.18
C LEU A 441 -18.28 28.69 6.68
N GLY A 442 -18.35 27.43 6.24
CA GLY A 442 -19.55 26.76 5.77
C GLY A 442 -20.65 26.74 6.85
N SER A 443 -20.31 26.33 8.06
CA SER A 443 -21.18 26.35 9.24
C SER A 443 -21.63 27.75 9.61
N ALA A 444 -20.70 28.72 9.70
CA ALA A 444 -21.03 30.09 10.08
C ALA A 444 -22.03 30.76 9.11
N THR A 445 -21.96 30.39 7.83
CA THR A 445 -22.82 30.92 6.76
C THR A 445 -24.01 30.02 6.41
N ALA A 446 -24.17 28.86 7.07
CA ALA A 446 -25.33 27.99 6.88
C ALA A 446 -26.64 28.73 7.28
N PRO A 447 -27.75 28.54 6.52
CA PRO A 447 -27.94 27.57 5.43
C PRO A 447 -27.53 28.07 4.02
N VAL A 448 -26.98 29.28 3.89
CA VAL A 448 -26.68 29.88 2.58
C VAL A 448 -25.57 29.10 1.86
N SER A 449 -24.53 28.70 2.59
CA SER A 449 -23.46 27.82 2.08
C SER A 449 -24.02 26.55 1.44
N ASN A 450 -24.89 25.84 2.15
CA ASN A 450 -25.52 24.60 1.66
C ASN A 450 -26.41 24.86 0.42
N TRP A 451 -27.14 25.97 0.39
CA TRP A 451 -27.93 26.34 -0.78
C TRP A 451 -27.05 26.57 -2.01
N VAL A 452 -25.94 27.31 -1.86
CA VAL A 452 -24.98 27.55 -2.94
C VAL A 452 -24.35 26.25 -3.45
N ALA A 453 -23.90 25.39 -2.53
CA ALA A 453 -23.28 24.09 -2.84
C ALA A 453 -24.20 23.14 -3.64
N LYS A 454 -25.52 23.30 -3.51
CA LYS A 454 -26.54 22.52 -4.25
C LYS A 454 -26.87 23.10 -5.64
N THR A 455 -26.35 24.27 -6.01
CA THR A 455 -26.65 24.86 -7.32
C THR A 455 -25.83 24.24 -8.45
N GLY A 456 -26.46 23.98 -9.60
CA GLY A 456 -25.79 23.43 -10.79
C GLY A 456 -24.56 24.24 -11.24
N PRO A 457 -24.61 25.59 -11.29
CA PRO A 457 -23.43 26.39 -11.62
C PRO A 457 -22.27 26.24 -10.62
N ALA A 458 -22.55 26.12 -9.32
CA ALA A 458 -21.51 25.92 -8.32
C ALA A 458 -20.86 24.53 -8.44
N ARG A 459 -21.68 23.47 -8.61
CA ARG A 459 -21.17 22.11 -8.85
C ARG A 459 -20.32 22.04 -10.11
N TRP A 460 -20.78 22.66 -11.20
CA TRP A 460 -20.00 22.75 -12.44
C TRP A 460 -18.68 23.49 -12.25
N ALA A 461 -18.67 24.58 -11.49
CA ALA A 461 -17.44 25.32 -11.20
C ALA A 461 -16.47 24.50 -10.34
N LEU A 462 -16.96 23.81 -9.31
CA LEU A 462 -16.16 22.92 -8.45
C LEU A 462 -15.54 21.77 -9.23
N GLU A 463 -16.30 21.13 -10.13
CA GLU A 463 -15.79 20.08 -11.01
C GLU A 463 -14.66 20.61 -11.91
N ARG A 464 -14.89 21.73 -12.61
CA ARG A 464 -13.90 22.25 -13.58
C ARG A 464 -12.67 22.87 -12.96
N VAL A 465 -12.81 23.50 -11.80
CA VAL A 465 -11.72 24.25 -11.15
C VAL A 465 -11.03 23.37 -10.12
N ALA A 466 -11.79 22.77 -9.18
CA ALA A 466 -11.27 22.00 -8.05
C ALA A 466 -11.31 20.48 -8.25
N GLY A 467 -11.83 19.98 -9.39
CA GLY A 467 -11.83 18.54 -9.68
C GLY A 467 -12.79 17.72 -8.83
N VAL A 468 -13.77 18.36 -8.19
CA VAL A 468 -14.76 17.64 -7.36
C VAL A 468 -15.85 17.08 -8.27
N ASP A 469 -16.01 15.76 -8.33
CA ASP A 469 -16.95 15.10 -9.22
C ASP A 469 -18.40 15.54 -8.92
N ALA A 470 -19.12 15.99 -9.95
CA ALA A 470 -20.48 16.52 -9.80
C ALA A 470 -21.52 15.47 -9.39
N ARG A 471 -21.18 14.16 -9.49
CA ARG A 471 -22.01 13.04 -9.04
C ARG A 471 -21.93 12.81 -7.53
N ARG A 472 -20.94 13.38 -6.85
CA ARG A 472 -20.83 13.30 -5.38
C ARG A 472 -21.75 14.31 -4.71
N ASP A 473 -22.34 13.87 -3.60
CA ASP A 473 -23.01 14.78 -2.69
C ASP A 473 -21.99 15.47 -1.78
N LEU A 474 -22.11 16.79 -1.70
CA LEU A 474 -21.25 17.63 -0.88
C LEU A 474 -21.76 17.62 0.57
N PRO A 475 -20.86 17.67 1.57
CA PRO A 475 -21.25 17.74 2.97
C PRO A 475 -22.22 18.89 3.26
N GLU A 476 -23.23 18.64 4.10
CA GLU A 476 -24.17 19.67 4.56
C GLU A 476 -23.72 20.27 5.89
N PHE A 477 -23.33 21.53 5.89
CA PHE A 477 -22.86 22.20 7.10
C PHE A 477 -24.00 22.58 8.04
N GLN A 478 -23.80 22.39 9.34
CA GLN A 478 -24.73 22.79 10.40
C GLN A 478 -24.35 24.16 10.96
N ARG A 479 -25.36 25.00 11.23
CA ARG A 479 -25.15 26.34 11.80
C ARG A 479 -24.80 26.30 13.29
N GLU A 480 -25.44 25.40 14.03
CA GLU A 480 -25.12 25.11 15.42
C GLU A 480 -24.14 23.93 15.41
N THR A 481 -22.90 24.16 15.85
CA THR A 481 -21.87 23.10 15.92
C THR A 481 -22.09 22.20 17.13
N LEU A 482 -21.39 21.06 17.19
CA LEU A 482 -21.43 20.20 18.37
C LEU A 482 -20.93 20.95 19.62
N VAL A 483 -19.82 21.69 19.48
CA VAL A 483 -19.26 22.52 20.56
C VAL A 483 -20.28 23.56 21.01
N ASP A 484 -20.86 24.34 20.09
CA ASP A 484 -21.88 25.36 20.41
C ASP A 484 -23.09 24.74 21.14
N TRP A 485 -23.58 23.61 20.64
CA TRP A 485 -24.70 22.89 21.24
C TRP A 485 -24.37 22.44 22.67
N PHE A 486 -23.16 21.89 22.87
CA PHE A 486 -22.73 21.36 24.16
C PHE A 486 -22.55 22.47 25.20
N GLU A 487 -21.95 23.61 24.84
CA GLU A 487 -21.77 24.75 25.74
C GLU A 487 -23.09 25.35 26.25
N ASN A 488 -24.16 25.27 25.46
CA ASN A 488 -25.47 25.80 25.80
C ASN A 488 -26.35 24.81 26.58
N ARG A 489 -25.84 23.60 26.88
CA ARG A 489 -26.57 22.53 27.55
C ARG A 489 -26.26 22.51 29.05
N VAL A 490 -27.23 22.04 29.85
CA VAL A 490 -27.00 21.67 31.26
C VAL A 490 -26.57 20.21 31.32
N THR A 491 -25.42 19.94 31.95
CA THR A 491 -24.90 18.57 32.18
C THR A 491 -25.95 17.68 32.83
N ALA A 492 -26.17 16.48 32.27
CA ALA A 492 -27.23 15.58 32.74
C ALA A 492 -26.81 14.69 33.93
N VAL A 493 -25.51 14.46 34.10
CA VAL A 493 -24.97 13.51 35.10
C VAL A 493 -24.63 14.23 36.41
N SER A 494 -25.19 13.75 37.53
CA SER A 494 -25.05 14.38 38.85
C SER A 494 -23.99 13.74 39.76
N ASP A 495 -23.63 12.48 39.53
CA ASP A 495 -22.58 11.73 40.23
C ASP A 495 -21.85 10.81 39.23
N PRO A 496 -20.93 11.36 38.42
CA PRO A 496 -20.33 10.62 37.33
C PRO A 496 -19.34 9.58 37.83
N THR A 497 -19.35 8.39 37.22
CA THR A 497 -18.36 7.33 37.49
C THR A 497 -17.01 7.62 36.84
N ARG A 498 -17.03 8.36 35.73
CA ARG A 498 -15.85 8.81 34.96
C ARG A 498 -16.08 10.19 34.35
N GLU A 499 -15.01 10.92 34.06
CA GLU A 499 -15.04 12.12 33.22
C GLU A 499 -14.25 11.86 31.93
N VAL A 500 -14.82 12.24 30.78
CA VAL A 500 -14.16 12.10 29.47
C VAL A 500 -14.21 13.40 28.69
N VAL A 501 -13.28 13.52 27.75
CA VAL A 501 -13.34 14.45 26.64
C VAL A 501 -13.84 13.71 25.41
N LEU A 502 -14.93 14.18 24.81
CA LEU A 502 -15.29 13.77 23.47
C LEU A 502 -14.62 14.73 22.48
N TYR A 503 -13.67 14.21 21.70
CA TYR A 503 -12.94 14.99 20.70
C TYR A 503 -13.88 15.35 19.53
N PRO A 504 -14.14 16.64 19.27
CA PRO A 504 -15.07 17.06 18.21
C PRO A 504 -14.36 17.17 16.87
N ASP A 505 -14.18 16.05 16.18
CA ASP A 505 -13.62 16.05 14.83
C ASP A 505 -14.42 16.97 13.88
N VAL A 506 -13.79 17.38 12.77
CA VAL A 506 -14.37 18.40 11.86
C VAL A 506 -15.75 18.00 11.35
N TYR A 507 -15.92 16.74 10.95
CA TYR A 507 -17.18 16.27 10.39
C TYR A 507 -18.24 16.18 11.47
N THR A 508 -17.94 15.58 12.62
CA THR A 508 -18.89 15.54 13.75
C THR A 508 -19.24 16.94 14.24
N ASN A 509 -18.30 17.88 14.28
CA ASN A 509 -18.55 19.22 14.80
C ASN A 509 -19.36 20.11 13.84
N HIS A 510 -19.11 20.01 12.52
CA HIS A 510 -19.66 20.95 11.54
C HIS A 510 -20.67 20.34 10.56
N VAL A 511 -20.73 19.02 10.39
CA VAL A 511 -21.55 18.35 9.36
C VAL A 511 -22.53 17.37 10.01
N GLN A 512 -22.01 16.39 10.75
CA GLN A 512 -22.74 15.28 11.37
C GLN A 512 -22.95 15.51 12.87
N VAL A 513 -23.47 16.68 13.22
CA VAL A 513 -23.63 17.13 14.62
C VAL A 513 -24.50 16.17 15.45
N GLU A 514 -25.50 15.53 14.85
CA GLU A 514 -26.34 14.54 15.54
C GLU A 514 -25.55 13.30 15.99
N ARG A 515 -24.50 12.91 15.26
CA ARG A 515 -23.60 11.82 15.65
C ARG A 515 -22.86 12.15 16.95
N GLY A 516 -22.34 13.37 17.06
CA GLY A 516 -21.69 13.85 18.29
C GLY A 516 -22.68 13.94 19.46
N LYS A 517 -23.89 14.44 19.21
CA LYS A 517 -24.96 14.48 20.21
C LYS A 517 -25.38 13.07 20.67
N ALA A 518 -25.41 12.11 19.76
CA ALA A 518 -25.65 10.71 20.09
C ALA A 518 -24.55 10.16 20.99
N ALA A 519 -23.27 10.37 20.65
CA ALA A 519 -22.15 9.96 21.49
C ALA A 519 -22.21 10.56 22.91
N VAL A 520 -22.51 11.86 23.04
CA VAL A 520 -22.71 12.50 24.35
C VAL A 520 -23.84 11.81 25.14
N ARG A 521 -25.00 11.58 24.50
CA ARG A 521 -26.15 10.92 25.16
C ARG A 521 -25.83 9.50 25.59
N THR A 522 -25.17 8.72 24.75
CA THR A 522 -24.73 7.34 25.03
C THR A 522 -23.80 7.31 26.24
N LEU A 523 -22.76 8.15 26.26
CA LEU A 523 -21.80 8.21 27.36
C LEU A 523 -22.48 8.67 28.67
N GLU A 524 -23.32 9.70 28.62
CA GLU A 524 -24.04 10.18 29.81
C GLU A 524 -25.05 9.15 30.35
N ALA A 525 -25.71 8.38 29.48
CA ALA A 525 -26.61 7.30 29.88
C ALA A 525 -25.88 6.19 30.64
N LEU A 526 -24.62 5.92 30.26
CA LEU A 526 -23.71 5.00 30.94
C LEU A 526 -23.02 5.62 32.18
N GLY A 527 -23.45 6.80 32.63
CA GLY A 527 -22.96 7.44 33.85
C GLY A 527 -21.66 8.22 33.71
N VAL A 528 -21.22 8.50 32.48
CA VAL A 528 -19.99 9.25 32.20
C VAL A 528 -20.28 10.74 32.05
N SER A 529 -19.53 11.59 32.74
CA SER A 529 -19.56 13.04 32.48
C SER A 529 -18.71 13.37 31.26
N VAL A 530 -19.30 14.04 30.28
CA VAL A 530 -18.64 14.40 29.02
C VAL A 530 -18.21 15.86 29.04
N ARG A 531 -17.11 16.18 28.36
CA ARG A 531 -16.72 17.53 27.94
C ARG A 531 -16.46 17.53 26.44
N VAL A 532 -16.86 18.59 25.75
CA VAL A 532 -16.56 18.80 24.33
C VAL A 532 -15.78 20.11 24.20
N PRO A 533 -14.44 20.07 24.27
CA PRO A 533 -13.60 21.27 24.14
C PRO A 533 -13.51 21.71 22.68
N ASP A 534 -13.34 23.01 22.43
CA ASP A 534 -12.97 23.53 21.11
C ASP A 534 -11.50 23.16 20.82
N VAL A 535 -11.32 22.15 19.97
CA VAL A 535 -10.02 21.60 19.56
C VAL A 535 -9.95 21.61 18.03
N ARG A 536 -8.74 21.85 17.50
CA ARG A 536 -8.45 21.81 16.06
C ARG A 536 -8.67 20.41 15.49
N SER A 537 -8.76 20.30 14.16
CA SER A 537 -8.77 19.00 13.51
C SER A 537 -7.46 18.23 13.68
N SER A 538 -7.49 16.92 13.49
CA SER A 538 -6.38 16.01 13.79
C SER A 538 -5.16 16.22 12.89
N GLY A 539 -5.34 16.90 11.76
CA GLY A 539 -4.34 16.98 10.69
C GLY A 539 -4.46 15.86 9.64
N ARG A 540 -5.44 14.95 9.74
CA ARG A 540 -5.63 13.86 8.78
C ARG A 540 -5.85 14.35 7.34
N ALA A 541 -6.69 15.37 7.17
CA ALA A 541 -6.97 15.94 5.85
C ALA A 541 -5.72 16.53 5.17
N PRO A 542 -4.96 17.45 5.80
CA PRO A 542 -3.71 17.95 5.21
C PRO A 542 -2.66 16.86 5.01
N LEU A 543 -2.50 15.93 5.97
CA LEU A 543 -1.56 14.81 5.81
C LEU A 543 -1.87 13.98 4.56
N SER A 544 -3.15 13.69 4.32
CA SER A 544 -3.57 12.96 3.11
C SER A 544 -3.27 13.69 1.80
N GLN A 545 -3.02 15.00 1.81
CA GLN A 545 -2.63 15.75 0.62
C GLN A 545 -1.12 15.94 0.48
N GLY A 546 -0.32 15.40 1.42
CA GLY A 546 1.11 15.65 1.50
C GLY A 546 1.42 17.07 1.99
N MET A 547 0.60 17.63 2.87
CA MET A 547 0.83 18.91 3.54
C MET A 547 1.34 18.63 4.95
N ILE A 548 2.61 18.22 5.04
CA ILE A 548 3.19 17.67 6.28
C ILE A 548 3.32 18.75 7.36
N ALA A 549 3.77 19.95 7.00
CA ALA A 549 3.95 21.04 7.96
C ALA A 549 2.61 21.44 8.59
N THR A 550 1.55 21.52 7.76
CA THR A 550 0.19 21.77 8.26
C THR A 550 -0.30 20.67 9.20
N ALA A 551 -0.04 19.40 8.86
CA ALA A 551 -0.42 18.28 9.72
C ALA A 551 0.32 18.28 11.06
N GLU A 552 1.61 18.65 11.06
CA GLU A 552 2.43 18.80 12.26
C GLU A 552 1.92 19.93 13.17
N GLU A 553 1.58 21.10 12.60
CA GLU A 553 0.99 22.22 13.35
C GLU A 553 -0.30 21.77 14.07
N HIS A 554 -1.17 21.06 13.35
CA HIS A 554 -2.40 20.50 13.90
C HIS A 554 -2.11 19.50 15.04
N ALA A 555 -1.13 18.62 14.87
CA ALA A 555 -0.76 17.64 15.90
C ALA A 555 -0.31 18.31 17.20
N HIS A 556 0.51 19.37 17.11
CA HIS A 556 0.94 20.14 18.28
C HIS A 556 -0.22 20.87 18.97
N ASP A 557 -1.12 21.51 18.20
CA ASP A 557 -2.30 22.18 18.75
C ASP A 557 -3.24 21.20 19.45
N VAL A 558 -3.54 20.06 18.81
CA VAL A 558 -4.41 19.01 19.36
C VAL A 558 -3.81 18.45 20.65
N TYR A 559 -2.54 18.05 20.63
CA TYR A 559 -1.88 17.55 21.84
C TYR A 559 -1.86 18.58 22.96
N GLY A 560 -1.52 19.84 22.65
CA GLY A 560 -1.48 20.92 23.65
C GLY A 560 -2.82 21.13 24.36
N ARG A 561 -3.94 20.95 23.65
CA ARG A 561 -5.29 21.04 24.23
C ARG A 561 -5.70 19.78 24.99
N LEU A 562 -5.44 18.60 24.44
CA LEU A 562 -5.85 17.33 25.05
C LEU A 562 -4.99 16.96 26.27
N ALA A 563 -3.71 17.35 26.30
CA ALA A 563 -2.81 17.08 27.42
C ALA A 563 -3.33 17.65 28.75
N GLU A 564 -3.94 18.84 28.73
CA GLU A 564 -4.55 19.44 29.93
C GLU A 564 -5.71 18.59 30.49
N HIS A 565 -6.43 17.88 29.61
CA HIS A 565 -7.51 16.99 30.01
C HIS A 565 -6.98 15.65 30.53
N ILE A 566 -5.96 15.10 29.87
CA ILE A 566 -5.27 13.89 30.32
C ILE A 566 -4.63 14.11 31.70
N ASP A 567 -3.97 15.26 31.93
CA ASP A 567 -3.40 15.65 33.23
C ASP A 567 -4.46 15.74 34.34
N ALA A 568 -5.71 16.04 33.96
CA ALA A 568 -6.84 16.09 34.87
C ALA A 568 -7.51 14.71 35.08
N GLY A 569 -6.93 13.64 34.55
CA GLY A 569 -7.40 12.26 34.69
C GLY A 569 -8.61 11.93 33.82
N ARG A 570 -8.75 12.60 32.66
CA ARG A 570 -9.84 12.36 31.71
C ARG A 570 -9.33 11.56 30.52
N ASP A 571 -10.09 10.56 30.13
CA ASP A 571 -9.88 9.84 28.88
C ASP A 571 -10.39 10.68 27.71
N VAL A 572 -9.79 10.52 26.54
CA VAL A 572 -10.20 11.11 25.27
C VAL A 572 -10.96 10.07 24.47
N VAL A 573 -12.19 10.39 24.07
CA VAL A 573 -13.03 9.52 23.25
C VAL A 573 -13.15 10.13 21.87
N VAL A 574 -12.85 9.34 20.84
CA VAL A 574 -12.82 9.74 19.44
C VAL A 574 -13.88 8.96 18.67
N ILE A 575 -14.68 9.67 17.86
CA ILE A 575 -15.75 9.03 17.08
C ILE A 575 -15.22 8.49 15.76
N GLU A 576 -14.42 9.28 15.05
CA GLU A 576 -13.92 8.90 13.72
C GLU A 576 -12.62 8.09 13.83
N PRO A 577 -12.56 6.83 13.38
CA PRO A 577 -11.38 5.99 13.53
C PRO A 577 -10.13 6.54 12.84
N SER A 578 -10.30 7.34 11.79
CA SER A 578 -9.16 7.98 11.10
C SER A 578 -8.45 9.06 11.95
N ASP A 579 -9.16 9.69 12.89
CA ASP A 579 -8.57 10.64 13.83
C ASP A 579 -7.85 9.90 14.96
N LEU A 580 -8.42 8.81 15.49
CA LEU A 580 -7.71 7.98 16.47
C LEU A 580 -6.41 7.41 15.88
N ALA A 581 -6.44 6.97 14.61
CA ALA A 581 -5.24 6.53 13.91
C ALA A 581 -4.18 7.64 13.75
N MET A 582 -4.57 8.93 13.75
CA MET A 582 -3.57 10.02 13.80
C MET A 582 -2.87 10.02 15.16
N PHE A 583 -3.64 9.91 16.24
CA PHE A 583 -3.10 9.94 17.61
C PHE A 583 -2.22 8.72 17.89
N ASP A 584 -2.65 7.55 17.40
CA ASP A 584 -2.00 6.26 17.64
C ASP A 584 -0.72 6.08 16.82
N ARG A 585 -0.67 6.54 15.57
CA ARG A 585 0.44 6.22 14.64
C ARG A 585 1.11 7.44 14.08
N GLU A 586 0.35 8.34 13.47
CA GLU A 586 0.93 9.40 12.64
C GLU A 586 1.62 10.48 13.51
N TYR A 587 1.13 10.71 14.73
CA TYR A 587 1.70 11.70 15.64
C TYR A 587 3.11 11.34 16.12
N GLU A 588 3.54 10.07 16.00
CA GLU A 588 4.93 9.67 16.26
C GLU A 588 5.93 10.38 15.36
N LYS A 589 5.50 10.86 14.18
CA LYS A 589 6.35 11.59 13.25
C LYS A 589 6.54 13.06 13.64
N PHE A 590 5.68 13.59 14.51
CA PHE A 590 5.57 15.03 14.82
C PHE A 590 5.84 15.34 16.29
N LEU A 591 5.44 14.45 17.18
CA LEU A 591 5.47 14.69 18.62
C LEU A 591 6.57 13.84 19.28
N PRO A 592 7.11 14.29 20.43
CA PRO A 592 8.01 13.46 21.22
C PRO A 592 7.32 12.16 21.67
N GLU A 593 8.07 11.05 21.71
CA GLU A 593 7.59 9.71 22.09
C GLU A 593 6.68 9.72 23.35
N ALA A 594 7.13 10.35 24.44
CA ALA A 594 6.35 10.45 25.68
C ALA A 594 5.01 11.21 25.53
N SER A 595 4.85 12.06 24.51
CA SER A 595 3.58 12.73 24.21
C SER A 595 2.62 11.80 23.49
N VAL A 596 3.16 10.97 22.58
CA VAL A 596 2.43 9.98 21.79
C VAL A 596 1.95 8.84 22.67
N GLU A 597 2.83 8.27 23.49
CA GLU A 597 2.49 7.23 24.48
C GLU A 597 1.33 7.69 25.37
N ARG A 598 1.37 8.93 25.85
CA ARG A 598 0.30 9.52 26.66
C ARG A 598 -1.02 9.64 25.90
N LEU A 599 -1.00 9.95 24.60
CA LEU A 599 -2.22 9.98 23.80
C LEU A 599 -2.75 8.57 23.56
N GLN A 600 -1.88 7.62 23.20
CA GLN A 600 -2.23 6.21 22.99
C GLN A 600 -2.87 5.58 24.24
N GLU A 601 -2.29 5.82 25.42
CA GLU A 601 -2.79 5.24 26.68
C GLU A 601 -4.17 5.77 27.09
N HIS A 602 -4.54 6.98 26.65
CA HIS A 602 -5.72 7.70 27.12
C HIS A 602 -6.74 8.02 26.03
N SER A 603 -6.53 7.60 24.78
CA SER A 603 -7.45 7.85 23.67
C SER A 603 -8.09 6.57 23.20
N TYR A 604 -9.41 6.57 23.08
CA TYR A 604 -10.21 5.39 22.74
C TYR A 604 -11.19 5.69 21.62
N GLU A 605 -11.49 4.71 20.78
CA GLU A 605 -12.60 4.79 19.84
C GLU A 605 -13.93 4.71 20.61
N ILE A 606 -14.99 5.36 20.12
CA ILE A 606 -16.26 5.47 20.86
C ILE A 606 -16.88 4.11 21.20
N MET A 607 -16.88 3.14 20.29
CA MET A 607 -17.43 1.81 20.54
C MET A 607 -16.50 0.94 21.39
N GLU A 608 -15.17 1.10 21.27
CA GLU A 608 -14.20 0.54 22.20
C GLU A 608 -14.44 1.03 23.64
N TYR A 609 -14.63 2.34 23.81
CA TYR A 609 -14.87 2.91 25.13
C TYR A 609 -16.22 2.46 25.72
N VAL A 610 -17.28 2.42 24.90
CA VAL A 610 -18.59 1.88 25.31
C VAL A 610 -18.47 0.40 25.70
N TYR A 611 -17.77 -0.41 24.91
CA TYR A 611 -17.48 -1.81 25.25
C TYR A 611 -16.81 -1.91 26.63
N GLY A 612 -15.76 -1.11 26.86
CA GLY A 612 -15.08 -1.04 28.15
C GLY A 612 -15.99 -0.66 29.32
N LEU A 613 -16.93 0.27 29.13
CA LEU A 613 -17.90 0.64 30.17
C LEU A 613 -18.85 -0.52 30.51
N LEU A 614 -19.38 -1.22 29.50
CA LEU A 614 -20.30 -2.34 29.68
C LEU A 614 -19.60 -3.51 30.39
N GLU A 615 -18.39 -3.88 29.97
CA GLU A 615 -17.57 -4.91 30.62
C GLU A 615 -17.23 -4.57 32.09
N ASN A 616 -17.21 -3.27 32.42
CA ASN A 616 -16.99 -2.78 33.78
C ASN A 616 -18.30 -2.48 34.55
N GLY A 617 -19.43 -2.99 34.07
CA GLY A 617 -20.71 -3.01 34.80
C GLY A 617 -21.59 -1.77 34.61
N ALA A 618 -21.37 -0.97 33.56
CA ALA A 618 -22.34 0.03 33.15
C ALA A 618 -23.65 -0.65 32.67
N ASP A 619 -24.78 0.02 32.87
CA ASP A 619 -26.10 -0.56 32.62
C ASP A 619 -26.48 -0.49 31.13
N ALA A 620 -26.38 -1.62 30.43
CA ALA A 620 -26.74 -1.74 29.02
C ALA A 620 -28.20 -1.38 28.72
N ASP A 621 -29.12 -1.57 29.68
CA ASP A 621 -30.56 -1.27 29.53
C ASP A 621 -30.83 0.24 29.36
N THR A 622 -29.82 1.09 29.62
CA THR A 622 -29.89 2.54 29.37
C THR A 622 -29.69 2.92 27.91
N LEU A 623 -29.16 2.00 27.10
CA LEU A 623 -28.94 2.17 25.67
C LEU A 623 -30.13 1.61 24.88
N ARG A 624 -30.21 1.96 23.60
CA ARG A 624 -31.20 1.38 22.71
C ARG A 624 -30.81 -0.06 22.35
N GLY A 625 -31.63 -1.01 22.78
CA GLY A 625 -31.54 -2.41 22.38
C GLY A 625 -32.07 -2.67 20.96
N GLY A 626 -31.58 -3.73 20.34
CA GLY A 626 -31.97 -4.18 19.01
C GLY A 626 -33.17 -5.12 18.97
N ASP A 627 -33.50 -5.82 20.06
CA ASP A 627 -34.61 -6.79 20.12
C ASP A 627 -34.62 -7.84 18.97
N GLY A 628 -33.44 -8.20 18.45
CA GLY A 628 -33.27 -9.08 17.29
C GLY A 628 -33.28 -8.40 15.92
N ASP A 629 -33.27 -7.06 15.88
CA ASP A 629 -33.12 -6.29 14.64
C ASP A 629 -31.79 -6.63 13.96
N GLY A 630 -31.87 -6.94 12.66
CA GLY A 630 -30.69 -7.29 11.86
C GLY A 630 -29.88 -6.06 11.46
N VAL A 631 -28.56 -6.16 11.54
CA VAL A 631 -27.58 -5.13 11.18
C VAL A 631 -26.59 -5.68 10.15
N ALA A 632 -26.39 -4.96 9.06
CA ALA A 632 -25.29 -5.18 8.12
C ALA A 632 -24.20 -4.14 8.41
N TYR A 633 -23.09 -4.59 9.00
CA TYR A 633 -22.05 -3.74 9.56
C TYR A 633 -20.78 -3.73 8.70
N HIS A 634 -20.27 -2.54 8.40
CA HIS A 634 -18.96 -2.34 7.76
C HIS A 634 -18.03 -1.54 8.67
N ALA A 635 -17.01 -2.21 9.20
CA ALA A 635 -15.96 -1.56 9.98
C ALA A 635 -15.07 -0.68 9.10
N HIS A 636 -14.68 0.49 9.63
CA HIS A 636 -13.81 1.43 8.93
C HIS A 636 -12.40 0.85 8.74
N CYS A 637 -11.72 1.15 7.62
CA CYS A 637 -10.40 0.57 7.34
C CYS A 637 -9.37 0.90 8.44
N GLN A 638 -9.34 2.13 8.94
CA GLN A 638 -8.47 2.53 10.06
C GLN A 638 -8.86 1.85 11.38
N GLN A 639 -10.14 1.54 11.58
CA GLN A 639 -10.59 0.80 12.76
C GLN A 639 -10.02 -0.63 12.74
N ARG A 640 -10.04 -1.28 11.56
CA ARG A 640 -9.44 -2.62 11.37
C ARG A 640 -7.94 -2.62 11.54
N THR A 641 -7.25 -1.60 11.03
CA THR A 641 -5.78 -1.56 11.18
C THR A 641 -5.36 -1.36 12.63
N LEU A 642 -6.18 -0.70 13.45
CA LEU A 642 -6.01 -0.57 14.89
C LEU A 642 -6.50 -1.82 15.67
N GLY A 643 -7.21 -2.75 15.03
CA GLY A 643 -7.75 -3.96 15.67
C GLY A 643 -8.98 -3.69 16.56
N LEU A 644 -9.76 -2.65 16.26
CA LEU A 644 -10.84 -2.14 17.11
C LEU A 644 -12.25 -2.57 16.64
N GLU A 645 -12.37 -3.25 15.51
CA GLU A 645 -13.68 -3.60 14.91
C GLU A 645 -14.49 -4.58 15.75
N ALA A 646 -13.82 -5.45 16.50
CA ALA A 646 -14.45 -6.47 17.33
C ALA A 646 -15.28 -5.84 18.47
N HIS A 647 -14.88 -4.67 18.98
CA HIS A 647 -15.63 -3.97 20.03
C HIS A 647 -17.01 -3.51 19.55
N THR A 648 -17.10 -3.00 18.33
CA THR A 648 -18.39 -2.60 17.75
C THR A 648 -19.33 -3.80 17.61
N VAL A 649 -18.82 -4.94 17.12
CA VAL A 649 -19.62 -6.17 16.98
C VAL A 649 -20.10 -6.63 18.36
N ALA A 650 -19.20 -6.72 19.35
CA ALA A 650 -19.53 -7.16 20.70
C ALA A 650 -20.61 -6.29 21.36
N VAL A 651 -20.50 -4.96 21.25
CA VAL A 651 -21.51 -4.04 21.81
C VAL A 651 -22.87 -4.22 21.15
N LEU A 652 -22.91 -4.34 19.82
CA LEU A 652 -24.18 -4.52 19.10
C LEU A 652 -24.81 -5.88 19.46
N GLU A 653 -24.04 -6.95 19.54
CA GLU A 653 -24.55 -8.26 19.94
C GLU A 653 -25.06 -8.29 21.39
N ASP A 654 -24.36 -7.64 22.33
CA ASP A 654 -24.78 -7.54 23.74
C ASP A 654 -26.10 -6.75 23.89
N LEU A 655 -26.29 -5.73 23.06
CA LEU A 655 -27.55 -4.97 22.96
C LEU A 655 -28.65 -5.71 22.18
N GLY A 656 -28.40 -6.95 21.73
CA GLY A 656 -29.40 -7.82 21.12
C GLY A 656 -29.63 -7.59 19.62
N TYR A 657 -28.67 -7.01 18.89
CA TYR A 657 -28.71 -6.94 17.43
C TYR A 657 -28.20 -8.25 16.78
N ASP A 658 -28.77 -8.62 15.63
CA ASP A 658 -28.26 -9.71 14.78
C ASP A 658 -27.28 -9.14 13.74
N VAL A 659 -25.98 -9.21 14.05
CA VAL A 659 -24.93 -8.52 13.29
C VAL A 659 -24.34 -9.40 12.19
N LEU A 660 -24.42 -8.93 10.95
CA LEU A 660 -23.67 -9.44 9.81
C LEU A 660 -22.56 -8.46 9.46
N THR A 661 -21.31 -8.87 9.68
CA THR A 661 -20.13 -8.05 9.40
C THR A 661 -19.62 -8.28 7.98
N SER A 662 -19.33 -7.19 7.27
CA SER A 662 -18.68 -7.19 5.97
C SER A 662 -17.25 -7.72 6.04
N ASP A 663 -16.87 -8.58 5.10
CA ASP A 663 -15.48 -8.99 4.88
C ASP A 663 -14.74 -8.07 3.88
N VAL A 664 -15.45 -7.13 3.26
CA VAL A 664 -14.88 -6.08 2.41
C VAL A 664 -14.08 -5.10 3.26
N GLU A 665 -12.87 -4.80 2.81
CA GLU A 665 -11.83 -4.16 3.63
C GLU A 665 -11.76 -2.65 3.43
N CYS A 666 -12.26 -2.15 2.29
CA CYS A 666 -12.29 -0.74 1.94
C CYS A 666 -13.65 -0.40 1.34
N CYS A 667 -14.23 0.73 1.74
CA CYS A 667 -15.46 1.22 1.12
C CYS A 667 -15.23 1.82 -0.29
N GLY A 668 -14.00 2.24 -0.59
CA GLY A 668 -13.63 2.90 -1.85
C GLY A 668 -13.60 4.43 -1.80
N MET A 669 -14.16 5.07 -0.77
CA MET A 669 -14.24 6.54 -0.69
C MET A 669 -12.93 7.20 -0.27
N ALA A 670 -12.35 6.75 0.85
CA ALA A 670 -11.07 7.24 1.39
C ALA A 670 -10.92 8.78 1.40
N GLY A 671 -11.90 9.47 2.00
CA GLY A 671 -11.90 10.93 2.12
C GLY A 671 -11.94 11.64 0.78
N SER A 672 -10.96 12.52 0.53
CA SER A 672 -10.88 13.31 -0.70
C SER A 672 -10.75 12.48 -1.99
N PHE A 673 -10.22 11.25 -1.90
CA PHE A 673 -9.93 10.41 -3.06
C PHE A 673 -11.18 10.17 -3.91
N GLY A 674 -12.27 9.71 -3.27
CA GLY A 674 -13.55 9.46 -3.93
C GLY A 674 -14.30 10.71 -4.40
N TYR A 675 -13.90 11.90 -3.91
CA TYR A 675 -14.44 13.17 -4.40
C TYR A 675 -13.80 13.65 -5.70
N LYS A 676 -12.58 13.21 -6.03
CA LYS A 676 -11.86 13.66 -7.23
C LYS A 676 -12.44 13.00 -8.48
N ASP A 677 -12.76 13.81 -9.49
CA ASP A 677 -13.29 13.37 -10.81
C ASP A 677 -12.43 12.28 -11.47
N THR A 678 -11.12 12.36 -11.22
CA THR A 678 -10.10 11.46 -11.76
C THR A 678 -10.24 10.05 -11.21
N TYR A 679 -10.67 9.93 -9.95
CA TYR A 679 -10.72 8.67 -9.20
C TYR A 679 -12.15 8.21 -8.88
N TYR A 680 -13.17 8.99 -9.24
CA TYR A 680 -14.55 8.68 -8.92
C TYR A 680 -14.96 7.27 -9.36
N GLU A 681 -14.67 6.87 -10.61
CA GLU A 681 -15.11 5.56 -11.09
C GLU A 681 -14.37 4.41 -10.39
N LEU A 682 -13.08 4.57 -10.09
CA LEU A 682 -12.35 3.62 -9.25
C LEU A 682 -12.91 3.55 -7.82
N SER A 683 -13.25 4.70 -7.24
CA SER A 683 -13.87 4.77 -5.92
C SER A 683 -15.21 4.02 -5.87
N MET A 684 -16.01 4.10 -6.93
CA MET A 684 -17.25 3.34 -7.06
C MET A 684 -16.99 1.85 -7.27
N ASP A 685 -16.06 1.50 -8.17
CA ASP A 685 -15.70 0.11 -8.50
C ASP A 685 -15.17 -0.65 -7.26
N VAL A 686 -14.30 -0.03 -6.45
CA VAL A 686 -13.88 -0.58 -5.15
C VAL A 686 -15.07 -0.73 -4.18
N GLY A 687 -16.04 0.18 -4.26
CA GLY A 687 -17.24 0.14 -3.43
C GLY A 687 -18.27 -0.90 -3.86
N ASP A 688 -18.22 -1.38 -5.11
CA ASP A 688 -19.19 -2.33 -5.65
C ASP A 688 -19.13 -3.67 -4.91
N ASP A 689 -17.94 -4.11 -4.47
CA ASP A 689 -17.79 -5.27 -3.57
C ASP A 689 -18.70 -5.17 -2.33
N LEU A 690 -18.69 -4.00 -1.69
CA LEU A 690 -19.47 -3.74 -0.49
C LEU A 690 -20.96 -3.66 -0.83
N ALA A 691 -21.30 -3.04 -1.96
CA ALA A 691 -22.68 -2.95 -2.45
C ALA A 691 -23.26 -4.33 -2.76
N GLU A 692 -22.49 -5.21 -3.40
CA GLU A 692 -22.87 -6.59 -3.71
C GLU A 692 -23.14 -7.38 -2.44
N GLN A 693 -22.22 -7.34 -1.46
CA GLN A 693 -22.39 -8.01 -0.18
C GLN A 693 -23.64 -7.53 0.56
N PHE A 694 -23.89 -6.22 0.55
CA PHE A 694 -25.02 -5.61 1.25
C PHE A 694 -26.35 -5.75 0.48
N SER A 695 -26.31 -6.25 -0.75
CA SER A 695 -27.49 -6.55 -1.58
C SER A 695 -27.90 -8.02 -1.57
N THR A 696 -27.13 -8.89 -0.89
CA THR A 696 -27.47 -10.31 -0.71
C THR A 696 -28.79 -10.49 0.03
N THR A 697 -29.42 -11.67 -0.10
CA THR A 697 -30.69 -11.97 0.60
C THR A 697 -30.53 -11.89 2.13
N GLU A 698 -29.32 -12.12 2.64
CA GLU A 698 -29.02 -12.06 4.06
C GLU A 698 -28.86 -10.62 4.58
N ALA A 699 -28.35 -9.69 3.76
CA ALA A 699 -28.03 -8.34 4.17
C ALA A 699 -29.08 -7.29 3.76
N ARG A 700 -29.82 -7.51 2.67
CA ARG A 700 -30.66 -6.50 2.00
C ARG A 700 -31.81 -5.92 2.83
N ASP A 701 -32.23 -6.65 3.87
CA ASP A 701 -33.34 -6.27 4.75
C ASP A 701 -32.84 -5.80 6.14
N ARG A 702 -31.52 -5.84 6.40
CA ARG A 702 -30.86 -5.40 7.65
C ARG A 702 -30.55 -3.90 7.65
N THR A 703 -30.45 -3.26 8.80
CA THR A 703 -30.01 -1.85 8.92
C THR A 703 -28.54 -1.72 8.51
N VAL A 704 -28.20 -0.76 7.65
CA VAL A 704 -26.83 -0.55 7.19
C VAL A 704 -26.07 0.31 8.21
N VAL A 705 -24.95 -0.19 8.71
CA VAL A 705 -24.15 0.46 9.77
C VAL A 705 -22.69 0.55 9.35
N ALA A 706 -22.03 1.70 9.57
CA ALA A 706 -20.60 1.84 9.37
C ALA A 706 -19.95 2.85 10.34
N SER A 707 -18.69 2.59 10.72
CA SER A 707 -17.98 3.31 11.80
C SER A 707 -17.25 4.58 11.36
N GLY A 708 -17.48 5.11 10.17
CA GLY A 708 -16.73 6.28 9.71
C GLY A 708 -17.42 7.05 8.62
N THR A 709 -17.12 8.34 8.56
CA THR A 709 -17.83 9.31 7.71
C THR A 709 -17.73 8.96 6.23
N SER A 710 -16.52 8.68 5.74
CA SER A 710 -16.33 8.30 4.34
C SER A 710 -17.02 6.97 4.00
N CYS A 711 -17.11 6.02 4.92
CA CYS A 711 -17.82 4.77 4.69
C CYS A 711 -19.34 4.97 4.60
N LEU A 712 -19.91 5.83 5.45
CA LEU A 712 -21.34 6.17 5.40
C LEU A 712 -21.69 6.90 4.10
N GLU A 713 -20.93 7.93 3.73
CA GLU A 713 -21.14 8.67 2.47
C GLU A 713 -21.08 7.75 1.24
N GLN A 714 -20.18 6.77 1.26
CA GLN A 714 -20.03 5.81 0.19
C GLN A 714 -21.19 4.82 0.13
N LEU A 715 -21.59 4.26 1.26
CA LEU A 715 -22.74 3.36 1.35
C LEU A 715 -24.03 4.06 0.92
N ASP A 716 -24.22 5.33 1.29
CA ASP A 716 -25.37 6.14 0.85
C ASP A 716 -25.36 6.42 -0.66
N ALA A 717 -24.17 6.50 -1.28
CA ALA A 717 -24.03 6.64 -2.73
C ALA A 717 -24.26 5.30 -3.48
N LEU A 718 -23.86 4.18 -2.88
CA LEU A 718 -23.96 2.84 -3.47
C LEU A 718 -25.36 2.22 -3.30
N LEU A 719 -26.03 2.50 -2.18
CA LEU A 719 -27.27 1.82 -1.80
C LEU A 719 -28.47 2.76 -1.86
N SER A 720 -29.63 2.20 -2.14
CA SER A 720 -30.92 2.95 -2.12
C SER A 720 -31.48 3.18 -0.71
N ARG A 721 -30.73 2.81 0.33
CA ARG A 721 -31.14 2.84 1.74
C ARG A 721 -30.08 3.55 2.56
N PRO A 722 -30.47 4.37 3.56
CA PRO A 722 -29.53 5.15 4.34
C PRO A 722 -28.70 4.25 5.26
N SER A 723 -27.48 4.69 5.50
CA SER A 723 -26.58 4.14 6.51
C SER A 723 -26.63 4.96 7.80
N THR A 724 -26.19 4.37 8.92
CA THR A 724 -26.13 5.03 10.24
C THR A 724 -24.84 4.67 10.99
N HIS A 725 -24.35 5.57 11.83
CA HIS A 725 -23.21 5.25 12.69
C HIS A 725 -23.62 4.30 13.84
N PRO A 726 -22.76 3.37 14.30
CA PRO A 726 -23.05 2.52 15.47
C PRO A 726 -23.51 3.30 16.71
N VAL A 727 -22.83 4.41 17.02
CA VAL A 727 -23.18 5.24 18.18
C VAL A 727 -24.58 5.88 18.08
N GLU A 728 -25.03 6.21 16.87
CA GLU A 728 -26.38 6.75 16.65
C GLU A 728 -27.44 5.66 16.75
N LEU A 729 -27.09 4.44 16.36
CA LEU A 729 -27.97 3.28 16.45
C LEU A 729 -28.31 2.94 17.92
N ILE A 730 -27.32 3.00 18.81
CA ILE A 730 -27.45 2.61 20.22
C ILE A 730 -27.85 3.75 21.16
N ALA A 731 -27.86 4.99 20.67
CA ALA A 731 -28.17 6.16 21.50
C ALA A 731 -29.63 6.15 22.01
N PRO A 732 -29.88 6.57 23.26
CA PRO A 732 -31.21 6.58 23.88
C PRO A 732 -32.13 7.72 23.43
#